data_AF-A0A9P0QMM3-F1
#
_entry.id   AF-A0A9P0QMM3-F1
#
_cell.length_a   1.000
_cell.length_b   1.000
_cell.length_c   1.000
_cell.angle_alpha   90.00
_cell.angle_beta   90.00
_cell.angle_gamma   90.00
#
_symmetry.space_group_name_H-M   'P 1'
#
loop_
_entity.id
_entity.type
_entity.pdbx_description
1 polymer ?
#
loop_
_entity_poly.entity_id
_entity_poly.type
_entity_poly.pdbx_seq_one_letter_code
_entity_poly.pdbx_strand_id
1 'polypeptide(L)'
;MRRYRGWNPWLRRIGSSSQSYSQSTMLAPRIADLSDASTRISQSTEYISQTHSSIKIMNAFNELYQYPHSLFEDVLSLPQESLQFVDRIIPRSDEKHIRNFVIGDLINLYKLKKFDTFVRAFNMLKSWKTFPNFLLNGESYHDLNKYIENGRFKNDKSQILIYKFLITYSMAIGQNLLSASLILDNKSQINLDDDIDTKNVLLLLSSVHPSNNSDINYFTSLRILQQYPNLKLTNKECNDMLDNLLNDASGRKLYPSFANKLYDILSGNDTRKSRATFSPDLRYRLIDWNLQFGNIERAYQLWLDTEKTSCDSINTKVTSRLLESLNSCDTSSASTYVHQIVFNELKEEFHHLPHIEGTLIRIFGKSANDEYSSTNFDTLIRSMNPPTSRDSLQSLFEAFAFRGDVKNTERILSILFEQGNKQLNAVEFDIIIKKLLAENHFEQAIEMTLRQKGLDNIKYACLSLIKFALTKRSEQHESEFEHHYNKIMNASLIAFSRITNSNIESEKTDIFGKLTMIFFDHILEEHGARKARSFYSLIERGHGIDFQDMHNYFTNKPSLGLREDSGFKIPIKFSRFASFLHLDKGQRIPAILKILRYSFTDRILVNWCVKEMSDCGMTLPEIIRLVRFVYNEESLSIFKDLEGDIEEQKGASGEEAL
;
A
#
# COMPACT_ATOMS: atom_id res chain seq x y z
N MET A 1 -12.29 -32.70 -26.84
CA MET A 1 -13.30 -32.67 -25.76
C MET A 1 -12.68 -32.70 -24.35
N ARG A 2 -11.78 -31.76 -24.02
CA ARG A 2 -11.29 -31.48 -22.65
C ARG A 2 -10.71 -30.06 -22.62
N ARG A 3 -11.54 -29.03 -22.85
CA ARG A 3 -11.26 -27.59 -22.60
C ARG A 3 -12.62 -26.93 -22.37
N TYR A 4 -12.66 -25.89 -21.53
CA TYR A 4 -13.83 -25.26 -20.87
C TYR A 4 -14.24 -25.86 -19.52
N ARG A 5 -13.36 -25.71 -18.53
CA ARG A 5 -13.70 -25.55 -17.11
C ARG A 5 -12.92 -24.34 -16.58
N GLY A 6 -13.32 -23.15 -17.00
CA GLY A 6 -12.84 -21.87 -16.45
C GLY A 6 -14.08 -21.05 -16.10
N TRP A 7 -14.52 -21.15 -14.84
CA TRP A 7 -15.68 -20.46 -14.29
C TRP A 7 -15.25 -19.75 -13.00
N ASN A 8 -15.04 -18.44 -13.10
CA ASN A 8 -15.34 -17.37 -12.14
C ASN A 8 -14.98 -17.58 -10.64
N PRO A 9 -13.80 -17.12 -10.17
CA PRO A 9 -13.36 -16.99 -8.79
C PRO A 9 -14.25 -16.07 -7.94
N TRP A 10 -15.04 -15.19 -8.56
CA TRP A 10 -15.97 -14.30 -7.86
C TRP A 10 -17.08 -15.07 -7.13
N LEU A 11 -17.49 -16.24 -7.64
CA LEU A 11 -18.48 -17.11 -6.98
C LEU A 11 -17.90 -17.87 -5.78
N ARG A 12 -16.57 -18.04 -5.67
CA ARG A 12 -15.95 -18.72 -4.51
C ARG A 12 -15.73 -17.80 -3.31
N ARG A 13 -15.47 -16.50 -3.51
CA ARG A 13 -15.17 -15.59 -2.38
C ARG A 13 -16.39 -15.08 -1.61
N ILE A 14 -17.60 -15.20 -2.15
CA ILE A 14 -18.83 -15.05 -1.35
C ILE A 14 -19.04 -16.28 -0.42
N GLY A 15 -18.37 -17.40 -0.71
CA GLY A 15 -18.43 -18.63 0.10
C GLY A 15 -17.40 -18.77 1.23
N SER A 16 -16.43 -17.86 1.37
CA SER A 16 -15.32 -18.02 2.34
C SER A 16 -15.49 -17.30 3.68
N SER A 17 -16.66 -16.74 3.99
CA SER A 17 -17.08 -16.47 5.37
C SER A 17 -17.83 -17.68 5.94
N SER A 18 -17.23 -18.86 5.86
CA SER A 18 -17.77 -20.08 6.45
C SER A 18 -17.14 -20.32 7.82
N GLN A 19 -17.55 -19.54 8.81
CA GLN A 19 -17.61 -20.02 10.18
C GLN A 19 -19.04 -20.46 10.47
N SER A 20 -19.20 -21.77 10.69
CA SER A 20 -20.36 -22.46 11.26
C SER A 20 -21.73 -22.14 10.67
N TYR A 21 -22.11 -22.86 9.60
CA TYR A 21 -23.52 -23.18 9.33
C TYR A 21 -23.62 -24.66 8.93
N SER A 22 -23.41 -25.54 9.90
CA SER A 22 -24.03 -26.86 9.88
C SER A 22 -25.53 -26.71 10.16
N GLN A 23 -26.35 -27.36 9.34
CA GLN A 23 -27.82 -27.47 9.38
C GLN A 23 -28.59 -26.44 8.53
N SER A 24 -28.71 -26.74 7.24
CA SER A 24 -29.98 -26.56 6.51
C SER A 24 -30.14 -27.71 5.52
N THR A 25 -30.75 -28.80 5.98
CA THR A 25 -31.41 -29.78 5.11
C THR A 25 -32.72 -29.17 4.65
N MET A 26 -32.69 -28.31 3.63
CA MET A 26 -33.89 -28.01 2.84
C MET A 26 -33.51 -27.96 1.36
N LEU A 27 -33.95 -29.01 0.66
CA LEU A 27 -34.01 -29.18 -0.79
C LEU A 27 -32.70 -28.86 -1.54
N ALA A 28 -31.77 -29.82 -1.57
CA ALA A 28 -30.80 -29.87 -2.66
C ALA A 28 -31.55 -30.35 -3.93
N PRO A 29 -31.64 -29.55 -5.01
CA PRO A 29 -32.32 -29.97 -6.22
C PRO A 29 -31.62 -31.20 -6.83
N ARG A 30 -32.38 -32.20 -7.27
CA ARG A 30 -31.84 -33.25 -8.14
C ARG A 30 -31.55 -32.61 -9.49
N ILE A 31 -30.27 -32.57 -9.88
CA ILE A 31 -29.76 -31.92 -11.10
C ILE A 31 -30.49 -32.35 -12.39
N ALA A 32 -31.14 -33.53 -12.41
CA ALA A 32 -31.90 -34.03 -13.57
C ALA A 32 -33.23 -33.30 -13.82
N ASP A 33 -33.86 -32.70 -12.80
CA ASP A 33 -35.19 -32.06 -12.91
C ASP A 33 -35.12 -30.56 -13.28
N LEU A 34 -33.92 -30.00 -13.40
CA LEU A 34 -33.69 -28.58 -13.68
C LEU A 34 -33.65 -28.23 -15.18
N SER A 35 -33.97 -29.16 -16.09
CA SER A 35 -34.00 -28.88 -17.54
C SER A 35 -35.28 -28.16 -17.98
N ASP A 36 -36.38 -28.32 -17.24
CA ASP A 36 -37.69 -27.76 -17.54
C ASP A 36 -37.90 -26.36 -16.93
N ALA A 37 -38.41 -25.43 -17.74
CA ALA A 37 -38.66 -24.04 -17.35
C ALA A 37 -39.78 -23.92 -16.32
N SER A 38 -40.85 -24.71 -16.46
CA SER A 38 -41.99 -24.70 -15.53
C SER A 38 -41.58 -25.16 -14.13
N THR A 39 -40.73 -26.19 -14.06
CA THR A 39 -40.12 -26.67 -12.80
C THR A 39 -39.24 -25.61 -12.14
N ARG A 40 -38.36 -24.92 -12.88
CA ARG A 40 -37.49 -23.86 -12.33
C ARG A 40 -38.30 -22.67 -11.81
N ILE A 41 -39.34 -22.24 -12.52
CA ILE A 41 -40.22 -21.13 -12.08
C ILE A 41 -41.02 -21.52 -10.83
N SER A 42 -41.55 -22.74 -10.79
CA SER A 42 -42.30 -23.24 -9.64
C SER A 42 -41.42 -23.28 -8.38
N GLN A 43 -40.20 -23.82 -8.50
CA GLN A 43 -39.23 -23.84 -7.40
C GLN A 43 -38.82 -22.43 -6.98
N SER A 44 -38.55 -21.54 -7.93
CA SER A 44 -38.20 -20.14 -7.65
C SER A 44 -39.31 -19.42 -6.86
N THR A 45 -40.56 -19.66 -7.26
CA THR A 45 -41.76 -19.10 -6.60
C THR A 45 -41.94 -19.61 -5.19
N GLU A 46 -41.70 -20.90 -4.98
CA GLU A 46 -41.72 -21.54 -3.67
C GLU A 46 -40.63 -20.96 -2.75
N TYR A 47 -39.39 -20.84 -3.25
CA TYR A 47 -38.28 -20.27 -2.49
C TYR A 47 -38.53 -18.82 -2.04
N ILE A 48 -39.05 -17.95 -2.93
CA ILE A 48 -39.40 -16.57 -2.54
C ILE A 48 -40.43 -16.56 -1.40
N SER A 49 -41.33 -17.55 -1.36
CA SER A 49 -42.40 -17.64 -0.36
C SER A 49 -41.90 -18.14 0.98
N GLN A 50 -40.88 -18.97 0.98
CA GLN A 50 -40.32 -19.59 2.18
C GLN A 50 -39.30 -18.68 2.88
N THR A 51 -38.77 -17.63 2.22
CA THR A 51 -37.77 -16.77 2.86
C THR A 51 -37.94 -15.28 2.57
N HIS A 52 -37.82 -14.49 3.64
CA HIS A 52 -37.71 -13.03 3.55
C HIS A 52 -36.28 -12.55 3.31
N SER A 53 -35.28 -13.43 3.22
CA SER A 53 -33.89 -13.03 2.97
C SER A 53 -33.56 -12.94 1.48
N SER A 54 -33.30 -11.73 1.00
CA SER A 54 -32.91 -11.44 -0.38
C SER A 54 -31.63 -12.16 -0.83
N ILE A 55 -30.68 -12.35 0.09
CA ILE A 55 -29.43 -13.11 -0.14
C ILE A 55 -29.73 -14.58 -0.40
N LYS A 56 -30.60 -15.18 0.42
CA LYS A 56 -30.97 -16.60 0.26
C LYS A 56 -31.70 -16.84 -1.04
N ILE A 57 -32.58 -15.90 -1.44
CA ILE A 57 -33.27 -15.94 -2.74
C ILE A 57 -32.26 -15.87 -3.88
N MET A 58 -31.35 -14.91 -3.85
CA MET A 58 -30.31 -14.76 -4.89
C MET A 58 -29.45 -16.02 -5.01
N ASN A 59 -29.04 -16.64 -3.90
CA ASN A 59 -28.26 -17.88 -3.93
C ASN A 59 -29.06 -19.04 -4.55
N ALA A 60 -30.33 -19.21 -4.16
CA ALA A 60 -31.20 -20.22 -4.76
C ALA A 60 -31.40 -19.97 -6.26
N PHE A 61 -31.59 -18.72 -6.68
CA PHE A 61 -31.72 -18.39 -8.10
C PHE A 61 -30.43 -18.64 -8.88
N ASN A 62 -29.26 -18.34 -8.30
CA ASN A 62 -27.98 -18.67 -8.93
C ASN A 62 -27.78 -20.19 -9.08
N GLU A 63 -28.35 -21.01 -8.21
CA GLU A 63 -28.33 -22.47 -8.34
C GLU A 63 -29.31 -22.96 -9.42
N LEU A 64 -30.51 -22.37 -9.50
CA LEU A 64 -31.55 -22.74 -10.45
C LEU A 64 -31.25 -22.26 -11.89
N TYR A 65 -30.67 -21.06 -12.02
CA TYR A 65 -30.35 -20.41 -13.29
C TYR A 65 -28.85 -20.39 -13.56
N GLN A 66 -28.20 -21.54 -13.37
CA GLN A 66 -26.84 -21.73 -13.88
C GLN A 66 -26.86 -21.79 -15.41
N TYR A 67 -25.80 -21.27 -16.03
CA TYR A 67 -25.64 -21.30 -17.48
C TYR A 67 -25.88 -22.72 -18.05
N PRO A 68 -26.66 -22.85 -19.13
CA PRO A 68 -27.12 -21.79 -20.03
C PRO A 68 -28.53 -21.23 -19.74
N HIS A 69 -29.13 -21.52 -18.58
CA HIS A 69 -30.51 -21.14 -18.28
C HIS A 69 -30.65 -19.65 -17.91
N SER A 70 -31.76 -19.03 -18.32
CA SER A 70 -32.06 -17.61 -18.07
C SER A 70 -33.47 -17.47 -17.49
N LEU A 71 -33.60 -16.70 -16.41
CA LEU A 71 -34.89 -16.41 -15.78
C LEU A 71 -35.82 -15.71 -16.78
N PHE A 72 -35.29 -14.73 -17.50
CA PHE A 72 -36.09 -14.00 -18.48
C PHE A 72 -36.58 -14.88 -19.62
N GLU A 73 -35.82 -15.87 -20.07
CA GLU A 73 -36.29 -16.83 -21.07
C GLU A 73 -37.45 -17.66 -20.55
N ASP A 74 -37.32 -18.19 -19.34
CA ASP A 74 -38.36 -19.00 -18.71
C ASP A 74 -39.64 -18.17 -18.50
N VAL A 75 -39.52 -16.97 -17.93
CA VAL A 75 -40.65 -16.08 -17.64
C VAL A 75 -41.37 -15.65 -18.91
N LEU A 76 -40.63 -15.35 -19.98
CA LEU A 76 -41.20 -14.96 -21.27
C LEU A 76 -41.81 -16.14 -22.03
N SER A 77 -41.32 -17.37 -21.80
CA SER A 77 -41.86 -18.58 -22.42
C SER A 77 -43.13 -19.08 -21.74
N LEU A 78 -43.31 -18.81 -20.45
CA LEU A 78 -44.42 -19.29 -19.61
C LEU A 78 -45.16 -18.13 -18.91
N PRO A 79 -45.75 -17.17 -19.64
CA PRO A 79 -46.25 -15.93 -19.06
C PRO A 79 -47.37 -16.13 -18.02
N GLN A 80 -48.25 -17.14 -18.19
CA GLN A 80 -49.33 -17.40 -17.23
C GLN A 80 -48.82 -18.05 -15.94
N GLU A 81 -47.90 -19.01 -16.05
CA GLU A 81 -47.33 -19.73 -14.91
C GLU A 81 -46.37 -18.83 -14.10
N SER A 82 -45.77 -17.84 -14.78
CA SER A 82 -44.85 -16.88 -14.18
C SER A 82 -45.53 -15.75 -13.41
N LEU A 83 -46.85 -15.56 -13.52
CA LEU A 83 -47.55 -14.43 -12.87
C LEU A 83 -47.30 -14.41 -11.35
N GLN A 84 -47.41 -15.56 -10.69
CA GLN A 84 -47.19 -15.65 -9.25
C GLN A 84 -45.74 -15.39 -8.86
N PHE A 85 -44.79 -15.81 -9.68
CA PHE A 85 -43.37 -15.49 -9.50
C PHE A 85 -43.15 -13.98 -9.58
N VAL A 86 -43.68 -13.36 -10.63
CA VAL A 86 -43.55 -11.94 -10.95
C VAL A 86 -44.14 -11.06 -9.84
N ASP A 87 -45.37 -11.36 -9.41
CA ASP A 87 -46.05 -10.62 -8.34
C ASP A 87 -45.28 -10.66 -7.01
N ARG A 88 -44.47 -11.70 -6.80
CA ARG A 88 -43.64 -11.87 -5.59
C ARG A 88 -42.25 -11.25 -5.70
N ILE A 89 -41.67 -11.18 -6.90
CA ILE A 89 -40.33 -10.60 -7.09
C ILE A 89 -40.38 -9.08 -7.28
N ILE A 90 -41.42 -8.52 -7.90
CA ILE A 90 -41.56 -7.07 -8.14
C ILE A 90 -41.47 -6.25 -6.85
N PRO A 91 -42.20 -6.58 -5.75
CA PRO A 91 -42.10 -5.83 -4.49
C PRO A 91 -40.70 -5.83 -3.88
N ARG A 92 -39.85 -6.78 -4.32
CA ARG A 92 -38.48 -6.99 -3.85
C ARG A 92 -37.43 -6.47 -4.84
N SER A 93 -37.85 -5.84 -5.93
CA SER A 93 -36.96 -5.33 -6.98
C SER A 93 -36.00 -4.24 -6.48
N ASP A 94 -36.33 -3.58 -5.36
CA ASP A 94 -35.44 -2.62 -4.70
C ASP A 94 -34.38 -3.26 -3.78
N GLU A 95 -34.42 -4.58 -3.57
CA GLU A 95 -33.42 -5.28 -2.79
C GLU A 95 -32.12 -5.47 -3.61
N LYS A 96 -30.97 -5.10 -3.03
CA LYS A 96 -29.65 -5.15 -3.69
C LYS A 96 -29.36 -6.50 -4.39
N HIS A 97 -29.65 -7.60 -3.70
CA HIS A 97 -29.35 -8.95 -4.20
C HIS A 97 -30.23 -9.36 -5.38
N ILE A 98 -31.50 -8.93 -5.39
CA ILE A 98 -32.42 -9.16 -6.50
C ILE A 98 -32.01 -8.33 -7.71
N ARG A 99 -31.65 -7.06 -7.52
CA ARG A 99 -31.10 -6.22 -8.61
C ARG A 99 -29.85 -6.82 -9.23
N ASN A 100 -28.94 -7.35 -8.40
CA ASN A 100 -27.71 -8.01 -8.85
C ASN A 100 -28.00 -9.27 -9.68
N PHE A 101 -29.01 -10.04 -9.30
CA PHE A 101 -29.42 -11.20 -10.09
C PHE A 101 -30.03 -10.78 -11.44
N VAL A 102 -30.95 -9.82 -11.43
CA VAL A 102 -31.63 -9.31 -12.64
C VAL A 102 -30.62 -8.79 -13.67
N ILE A 103 -29.66 -7.95 -13.24
CA ILE A 103 -28.64 -7.46 -14.16
C ILE A 103 -27.73 -8.59 -14.66
N GLY A 104 -27.41 -9.57 -13.81
CA GLY A 104 -26.61 -10.73 -14.19
C GLY A 104 -27.27 -11.53 -15.31
N ASP A 105 -28.58 -11.75 -15.23
CA ASP A 105 -29.33 -12.46 -16.26
C ASP A 105 -29.44 -11.64 -17.56
N LEU A 106 -29.64 -10.31 -17.48
CA LEU A 106 -29.58 -9.44 -18.65
C LEU A 106 -28.21 -9.47 -19.36
N ILE A 107 -27.12 -9.49 -18.59
CA ILE A 107 -25.75 -9.62 -19.13
C ILE A 107 -25.56 -10.98 -19.79
N ASN A 108 -26.10 -12.06 -19.21
CA ASN A 108 -26.05 -13.39 -19.82
C ASN A 108 -26.76 -13.40 -21.18
N LEU A 109 -27.94 -12.79 -21.28
CA LEU A 109 -28.66 -12.64 -22.56
C LEU A 109 -27.84 -11.88 -23.60
N TYR A 110 -27.17 -10.78 -23.18
CA TYR A 110 -26.27 -10.04 -24.05
C TYR A 110 -25.08 -10.89 -24.52
N LYS A 111 -24.39 -11.59 -23.61
CA LYS A 111 -23.24 -12.46 -23.91
C LYS A 111 -23.62 -13.61 -24.85
N LEU A 112 -24.82 -14.16 -24.70
CA LEU A 112 -25.38 -15.20 -25.57
C LEU A 112 -25.93 -14.66 -26.91
N LYS A 113 -25.83 -13.34 -27.17
CA LYS A 113 -26.37 -12.66 -28.36
C LYS A 113 -27.88 -12.86 -28.54
N LYS A 114 -28.62 -13.10 -27.46
CA LYS A 114 -30.08 -13.26 -27.44
C LYS A 114 -30.77 -11.90 -27.33
N PHE A 115 -30.49 -11.00 -28.28
CA PHE A 115 -30.94 -9.60 -28.23
C PHE A 115 -32.46 -9.45 -28.27
N ASP A 116 -33.16 -10.31 -29.02
CA ASP A 116 -34.64 -10.29 -29.09
C ASP A 116 -35.25 -10.59 -27.71
N THR A 117 -34.68 -11.56 -26.97
CA THR A 117 -35.07 -11.86 -25.59
C THR A 117 -34.72 -10.71 -24.65
N PHE A 118 -33.52 -10.12 -24.80
CA PHE A 118 -33.10 -8.97 -24.00
C PHE A 118 -34.09 -7.80 -24.11
N VAL A 119 -34.54 -7.45 -25.32
CA VAL A 119 -35.49 -6.35 -25.55
C VAL A 119 -36.84 -6.65 -24.89
N ARG A 120 -37.32 -7.89 -24.96
CA ARG A 120 -38.55 -8.31 -24.29
C ARG A 120 -38.41 -8.22 -22.77
N ALA A 121 -37.29 -8.68 -22.22
CA ALA A 121 -36.97 -8.56 -20.80
C ALA A 121 -36.89 -7.09 -20.35
N PHE A 122 -36.25 -6.22 -21.13
CA PHE A 122 -36.18 -4.78 -20.89
C PHE A 122 -37.57 -4.13 -20.84
N ASN A 123 -38.42 -4.41 -21.84
CA ASN A 123 -39.79 -3.89 -21.88
C ASN A 123 -40.64 -4.39 -20.70
N MET A 124 -40.43 -5.64 -20.30
CA MET A 124 -41.07 -6.23 -19.14
C MET A 124 -40.65 -5.51 -17.85
N LEU A 125 -39.35 -5.34 -17.60
CA LEU A 125 -38.82 -4.60 -16.44
C LEU A 125 -39.29 -3.14 -16.41
N LYS A 126 -39.41 -2.50 -17.59
CA LYS A 126 -39.99 -1.16 -17.76
C LYS A 126 -41.46 -1.14 -17.33
N SER A 127 -42.27 -2.10 -17.79
CA SER A 127 -43.68 -2.20 -17.42
C SER A 127 -43.88 -2.41 -15.92
N TRP A 128 -42.94 -3.11 -15.28
CA TRP A 128 -42.94 -3.36 -13.83
C TRP A 128 -42.34 -2.23 -13.00
N LYS A 129 -41.83 -1.16 -13.62
CA LYS A 129 -41.22 -0.01 -12.95
C LYS A 129 -40.09 -0.40 -11.98
N THR A 130 -39.29 -1.40 -12.35
CA THR A 130 -38.20 -1.95 -11.51
C THR A 130 -36.87 -1.23 -11.67
N PHE A 131 -36.75 -0.34 -12.66
CA PHE A 131 -35.54 0.45 -12.84
C PHE A 131 -35.48 1.60 -11.84
N PRO A 132 -34.31 1.86 -11.22
CA PRO A 132 -34.13 3.02 -10.35
C PRO A 132 -34.44 4.34 -11.06
N ASN A 133 -35.12 5.28 -10.39
CA ASN A 133 -35.56 6.55 -10.98
C ASN A 133 -34.45 7.36 -11.67
N PHE A 134 -33.23 7.34 -11.14
CA PHE A 134 -32.12 8.07 -11.73
C PHE A 134 -31.59 7.42 -13.03
N LEU A 135 -31.77 6.09 -13.20
CA LEU A 135 -31.46 5.40 -14.45
C LEU A 135 -32.46 5.78 -15.55
N LEU A 136 -33.73 5.94 -15.18
CA LEU A 136 -34.81 6.33 -16.11
C LEU A 136 -34.60 7.71 -16.73
N ASN A 137 -33.84 8.57 -16.06
CA ASN A 137 -33.49 9.91 -16.53
C ASN A 137 -32.14 9.95 -17.28
N GLY A 138 -31.46 8.81 -17.44
CA GLY A 138 -30.16 8.71 -18.07
C GLY A 138 -30.23 8.63 -19.61
N GLU A 139 -29.25 9.22 -20.29
CA GLU A 139 -29.17 9.22 -21.77
C GLU A 139 -29.13 7.80 -22.35
N SER A 140 -28.39 6.87 -21.73
CA SER A 140 -28.28 5.49 -22.21
C SER A 140 -29.61 4.73 -22.17
N TYR A 141 -30.46 4.99 -21.17
CA TYR A 141 -31.81 4.45 -21.11
C TYR A 141 -32.71 5.05 -22.20
N HIS A 142 -32.69 6.37 -22.36
CA HIS A 142 -33.51 7.05 -23.37
C HIS A 142 -33.13 6.66 -24.80
N ASP A 143 -31.84 6.59 -25.09
CA ASP A 143 -31.33 6.19 -26.41
C ASP A 143 -31.70 4.75 -26.73
N LEU A 144 -31.50 3.81 -25.79
CA LEU A 144 -31.90 2.42 -25.96
C LEU A 144 -33.43 2.31 -26.14
N ASN A 145 -34.22 3.02 -25.33
CA ASN A 145 -35.68 2.98 -25.39
C ASN A 145 -36.21 3.52 -26.73
N LYS A 146 -35.70 4.68 -27.18
CA LYS A 146 -36.04 5.25 -28.48
C LYS A 146 -35.63 4.33 -29.62
N TYR A 147 -34.46 3.70 -29.50
CA TYR A 147 -34.00 2.73 -30.49
C TYR A 147 -34.90 1.49 -30.52
N ILE A 148 -35.36 1.05 -29.35
CA ILE A 148 -36.29 -0.06 -29.19
C ILE A 148 -37.62 0.22 -29.88
N GLU A 149 -38.19 1.39 -29.62
CA GLU A 149 -39.49 1.82 -30.16
C GLU A 149 -39.48 1.96 -31.69
N ASN A 150 -38.31 2.19 -32.29
CA ASN A 150 -38.14 2.29 -33.75
C ASN A 150 -37.98 0.93 -34.47
N GLY A 151 -38.01 -0.19 -33.75
CA GLY A 151 -38.07 -1.54 -34.34
C GLY A 151 -36.82 -2.04 -35.06
N ARG A 152 -35.67 -1.35 -34.93
CA ARG A 152 -34.43 -1.67 -35.64
C ARG A 152 -33.47 -2.50 -34.77
N PHE A 153 -33.76 -3.77 -34.55
CA PHE A 153 -32.90 -4.66 -33.78
C PHE A 153 -32.05 -5.51 -34.72
N LYS A 154 -30.75 -5.71 -34.39
CA LYS A 154 -29.76 -6.60 -35.06
C LYS A 154 -28.64 -5.90 -35.84
N ASN A 155 -28.34 -4.62 -35.58
CA ASN A 155 -27.11 -3.99 -36.06
C ASN A 155 -26.14 -3.69 -34.91
N ASP A 156 -24.91 -3.34 -35.24
CA ASP A 156 -23.86 -3.00 -34.27
C ASP A 156 -24.29 -1.86 -33.34
N LYS A 157 -25.14 -0.94 -33.84
CA LYS A 157 -25.70 0.15 -33.03
C LYS A 157 -26.59 -0.33 -31.88
N SER A 158 -27.45 -1.35 -32.09
CA SER A 158 -28.21 -1.95 -30.97
C SER A 158 -27.30 -2.55 -29.90
N GLN A 159 -26.21 -3.20 -30.31
CA GLN A 159 -25.29 -3.84 -29.37
C GLN A 159 -24.60 -2.80 -28.49
N ILE A 160 -24.13 -1.70 -29.09
CA ILE A 160 -23.52 -0.58 -28.37
C ILE A 160 -24.51 0.05 -27.37
N LEU A 161 -25.78 0.25 -27.77
CA LEU A 161 -26.78 0.85 -26.88
C LEU A 161 -27.17 -0.07 -25.72
N ILE A 162 -27.38 -1.36 -25.97
CA ILE A 162 -27.64 -2.35 -24.92
C ILE A 162 -26.46 -2.38 -23.93
N TYR A 163 -25.25 -2.37 -24.49
CA TYR A 163 -24.04 -2.41 -23.71
C TYR A 163 -23.84 -1.17 -22.83
N LYS A 164 -24.01 0.04 -23.37
CA LYS A 164 -23.97 1.30 -22.60
C LYS A 164 -25.01 1.28 -21.49
N PHE A 165 -26.24 0.85 -21.80
CA PHE A 165 -27.29 0.69 -20.80
C PHE A 165 -26.89 -0.27 -19.68
N LEU A 166 -26.29 -1.42 -20.00
CA LEU A 166 -25.82 -2.38 -19.00
C LEU A 166 -24.73 -1.80 -18.10
N ILE A 167 -23.79 -1.03 -18.65
CA ILE A 167 -22.76 -0.32 -17.86
C ILE A 167 -23.41 0.71 -16.93
N THR A 168 -24.28 1.57 -17.45
CA THR A 168 -24.98 2.57 -16.62
C THR A 168 -25.82 1.90 -15.55
N TYR A 169 -26.50 0.79 -15.87
CA TYR A 169 -27.30 0.04 -14.91
C TYR A 169 -26.46 -0.65 -13.84
N SER A 170 -25.28 -1.20 -14.18
CA SER A 170 -24.40 -1.81 -13.18
C SER A 170 -23.76 -0.77 -12.26
N MET A 171 -23.39 0.40 -12.78
CA MET A 171 -22.94 1.54 -11.96
C MET A 171 -24.04 2.00 -11.01
N ALA A 172 -25.26 2.15 -11.53
CA ALA A 172 -26.44 2.59 -10.78
C ALA A 172 -26.69 1.76 -9.51
N ILE A 173 -26.55 0.44 -9.61
CA ILE A 173 -26.79 -0.47 -8.48
C ILE A 173 -25.53 -0.70 -7.60
N GLY A 174 -24.44 0.02 -7.86
CA GLY A 174 -23.18 -0.05 -7.11
C GLY A 174 -22.32 -1.27 -7.45
N GLN A 175 -22.48 -1.88 -8.63
CA GLN A 175 -21.66 -2.99 -9.12
C GLN A 175 -20.54 -2.50 -10.05
N ASN A 176 -19.65 -1.65 -9.54
CA ASN A 176 -18.60 -0.98 -10.34
C ASN A 176 -17.65 -1.97 -11.05
N LEU A 177 -17.30 -3.10 -10.41
CA LEU A 177 -16.46 -4.14 -11.01
C LEU A 177 -17.16 -4.89 -12.16
N LEU A 178 -18.48 -5.03 -12.09
CA LEU A 178 -19.28 -5.60 -13.17
C LEU A 178 -19.28 -4.67 -14.38
N SER A 179 -19.48 -3.36 -14.14
CA SER A 179 -19.35 -2.31 -15.17
C SER A 179 -17.98 -2.36 -15.86
N ALA A 180 -16.92 -2.49 -15.06
CA ALA A 180 -15.55 -2.57 -15.56
C ALA A 180 -15.28 -3.85 -16.36
N SER A 181 -15.79 -5.00 -15.91
CA SER A 181 -15.70 -6.25 -16.67
C SER A 181 -16.38 -6.11 -18.03
N LEU A 182 -17.56 -5.49 -18.09
CA LEU A 182 -18.22 -5.19 -19.37
C LEU A 182 -17.33 -4.33 -20.26
N ILE A 183 -16.74 -3.24 -19.73
CA ILE A 183 -15.77 -2.35 -20.41
C ILE A 183 -14.59 -3.14 -21.00
N LEU A 184 -14.01 -4.04 -20.23
CA LEU A 184 -12.84 -4.80 -20.66
C LEU A 184 -13.19 -5.89 -21.69
N ASP A 185 -14.32 -6.59 -21.52
CA ASP A 185 -14.76 -7.71 -22.38
C ASP A 185 -15.08 -7.25 -23.82
N ASN A 186 -15.45 -5.98 -24.04
CA ASN A 186 -15.96 -5.49 -25.32
C ASN A 186 -15.04 -4.49 -26.04
N LYS A 187 -13.80 -4.33 -25.58
CA LYS A 187 -12.83 -3.38 -26.18
C LYS A 187 -12.66 -3.56 -27.69
N SER A 188 -12.63 -4.79 -28.19
CA SER A 188 -12.42 -5.06 -29.63
C SER A 188 -13.67 -4.81 -30.47
N GLN A 189 -14.85 -4.71 -29.85
CA GLN A 189 -16.14 -4.60 -30.53
C GLN A 189 -16.67 -3.17 -30.52
N ILE A 190 -16.27 -2.37 -29.55
CA ILE A 190 -16.78 -1.01 -29.35
C ILE A 190 -15.60 -0.08 -29.10
N ASN A 191 -15.38 0.88 -30.00
CA ASN A 191 -14.40 1.93 -29.80
C ASN A 191 -14.93 2.91 -28.74
N LEU A 192 -14.57 2.66 -27.48
CA LEU A 192 -14.97 3.45 -26.30
C LEU A 192 -13.90 4.47 -25.89
N ASP A 193 -12.93 4.77 -26.75
CA ASP A 193 -11.77 5.61 -26.41
C ASP A 193 -12.15 7.04 -25.92
N ASP A 194 -13.38 7.50 -26.16
CA ASP A 194 -13.91 8.79 -25.68
C ASP A 194 -15.22 8.65 -24.85
N ASP A 195 -15.52 7.46 -24.33
CA ASP A 195 -16.81 7.17 -23.72
C ASP A 195 -16.96 7.67 -22.26
N ILE A 196 -18.05 8.39 -21.99
CA ILE A 196 -18.37 8.99 -20.69
C ILE A 196 -18.59 7.91 -19.63
N ASP A 197 -19.24 6.79 -19.98
CA ASP A 197 -19.49 5.69 -19.04
C ASP A 197 -18.17 5.06 -18.57
N THR A 198 -17.21 4.89 -19.50
CA THR A 198 -15.86 4.39 -19.18
C THR A 198 -15.12 5.30 -18.19
N LYS A 199 -15.21 6.64 -18.37
CA LYS A 199 -14.64 7.61 -17.41
C LYS A 199 -15.33 7.55 -16.05
N ASN A 200 -16.66 7.48 -16.04
CA ASN A 200 -17.44 7.41 -14.81
C ASN A 200 -17.11 6.13 -14.02
N VAL A 201 -16.95 4.98 -14.67
CA VAL A 201 -16.51 3.74 -14.01
C VAL A 201 -15.14 3.90 -13.38
N LEU A 202 -14.17 4.51 -14.08
CA LEU A 202 -12.84 4.77 -13.55
C LEU A 202 -12.85 5.65 -12.30
N LEU A 203 -13.61 6.75 -12.35
CA LEU A 203 -13.77 7.66 -11.21
C LEU A 203 -14.43 6.94 -10.04
N LEU A 204 -15.51 6.21 -10.29
CA LEU A 204 -16.24 5.45 -9.28
C LEU A 204 -15.35 4.39 -8.62
N LEU A 205 -14.62 3.59 -9.39
CA LEU A 205 -13.68 2.59 -8.88
C LEU A 205 -12.59 3.22 -8.00
N SER A 206 -12.09 4.39 -8.40
CA SER A 206 -11.05 5.11 -7.66
C SER A 206 -11.58 5.76 -6.37
N SER A 207 -12.89 6.03 -6.29
CA SER A 207 -13.57 6.60 -5.12
C SER A 207 -14.14 5.57 -4.14
N VAL A 208 -14.03 4.26 -4.42
CA VAL A 208 -14.60 3.22 -3.53
C VAL A 208 -13.85 3.20 -2.21
N HIS A 209 -14.61 3.20 -1.11
CA HIS A 209 -14.04 3.13 0.23
C HIS A 209 -13.06 1.94 0.39
N PRO A 210 -11.85 2.14 0.96
CA PRO A 210 -10.79 1.14 1.03
C PRO A 210 -11.15 -0.18 1.72
N SER A 211 -12.20 -0.20 2.55
CA SER A 211 -12.71 -1.41 3.19
C SER A 211 -13.39 -2.41 2.23
N ASN A 212 -13.70 -2.01 0.99
CA ASN A 212 -14.50 -2.80 0.06
C ASN A 212 -13.70 -3.23 -1.19
N ASN A 213 -12.90 -4.29 -1.08
CA ASN A 213 -12.13 -4.87 -2.21
C ASN A 213 -11.28 -3.83 -2.97
N SER A 214 -10.67 -2.89 -2.25
CA SER A 214 -9.86 -1.80 -2.81
C SER A 214 -8.82 -2.28 -3.83
N ASP A 215 -8.06 -3.32 -3.51
CA ASP A 215 -7.03 -3.89 -4.39
C ASP A 215 -7.59 -4.29 -5.76
N ILE A 216 -8.80 -4.85 -5.78
CA ILE A 216 -9.46 -5.28 -7.01
C ILE A 216 -9.91 -4.06 -7.79
N ASN A 217 -10.51 -3.06 -7.12
CA ASN A 217 -10.95 -1.82 -7.78
C ASN A 217 -9.77 -1.07 -8.40
N TYR A 218 -8.68 -0.97 -7.64
CA TYR A 218 -7.41 -0.39 -8.06
C TYR A 218 -6.87 -1.12 -9.30
N PHE A 219 -6.61 -2.43 -9.20
CA PHE A 219 -6.11 -3.22 -10.32
C PHE A 219 -6.98 -3.06 -11.58
N THR A 220 -8.30 -3.04 -11.39
CA THR A 220 -9.28 -2.86 -12.46
C THR A 220 -9.16 -1.48 -13.11
N SER A 221 -8.99 -0.40 -12.33
CA SER A 221 -8.76 0.95 -12.86
C SER A 221 -7.50 1.02 -13.73
N LEU A 222 -6.37 0.43 -13.28
CA LEU A 222 -5.15 0.39 -14.09
C LEU A 222 -5.36 -0.43 -15.37
N ARG A 223 -6.04 -1.58 -15.29
CA ARG A 223 -6.36 -2.41 -16.46
C ARG A 223 -7.15 -1.62 -17.50
N ILE A 224 -8.18 -0.87 -17.07
CA ILE A 224 -8.94 -0.01 -17.99
C ILE A 224 -8.03 1.05 -18.61
N LEU A 225 -7.23 1.77 -17.81
CA LEU A 225 -6.32 2.80 -18.35
C LEU A 225 -5.28 2.26 -19.34
N GLN A 226 -4.81 1.02 -19.13
CA GLN A 226 -3.87 0.33 -20.03
C GLN A 226 -4.57 -0.16 -21.31
N GLN A 227 -5.81 -0.64 -21.19
CA GLN A 227 -6.59 -1.10 -22.33
C GLN A 227 -7.13 0.07 -23.16
N TYR A 228 -7.35 1.23 -22.56
CA TYR A 228 -7.84 2.45 -23.22
C TYR A 228 -6.81 3.59 -23.11
N PRO A 229 -5.65 3.48 -23.79
CA PRO A 229 -4.55 4.43 -23.67
C PRO A 229 -4.89 5.83 -24.24
N ASN A 230 -5.90 5.93 -25.11
CA ASN A 230 -6.33 7.19 -25.70
C ASN A 230 -7.42 7.92 -24.88
N LEU A 231 -7.83 7.35 -23.74
CA LEU A 231 -8.90 7.90 -22.92
C LEU A 231 -8.57 9.33 -22.47
N LYS A 232 -9.37 10.30 -22.93
CA LYS A 232 -9.20 11.72 -22.57
C LYS A 232 -9.73 11.99 -21.17
N LEU A 233 -8.83 12.10 -20.20
CA LEU A 233 -9.13 12.56 -18.85
C LEU A 233 -8.72 14.03 -18.70
N THR A 234 -9.55 14.81 -18.04
CA THR A 234 -9.23 16.18 -17.62
C THR A 234 -8.24 16.15 -16.46
N ASN A 235 -7.47 17.24 -16.30
CA ASN A 235 -6.57 17.37 -15.14
C ASN A 235 -7.32 17.19 -13.81
N LYS A 236 -8.55 17.69 -13.69
CA LYS A 236 -9.36 17.53 -12.50
C LYS A 236 -9.61 16.05 -12.20
N GLU A 237 -10.08 15.29 -13.18
CA GLU A 237 -10.32 13.84 -13.05
C GLU A 237 -9.05 13.08 -12.67
N CYS A 238 -7.90 13.42 -13.27
CA CYS A 238 -6.63 12.81 -12.90
C CYS A 238 -6.22 13.11 -11.45
N ASN A 239 -6.39 14.36 -11.00
CA ASN A 239 -6.10 14.75 -9.61
C ASN A 239 -7.07 14.03 -8.65
N ASP A 240 -8.37 14.02 -8.92
CA ASP A 240 -9.39 13.37 -8.09
C ASP A 240 -9.12 11.87 -7.93
N MET A 241 -8.75 11.17 -9.01
CA MET A 241 -8.42 9.74 -8.95
C MET A 241 -7.25 9.46 -8.00
N LEU A 242 -6.18 10.25 -8.08
CA LEU A 242 -5.00 10.07 -7.24
C LEU A 242 -5.24 10.56 -5.80
N ASP A 243 -6.01 11.63 -5.62
CA ASP A 243 -6.38 12.17 -4.30
C ASP A 243 -7.22 11.18 -3.50
N ASN A 244 -8.19 10.51 -4.14
CA ASN A 244 -9.00 9.47 -3.51
C ASN A 244 -8.15 8.30 -2.99
N LEU A 245 -7.03 7.98 -3.63
CA LEU A 245 -6.09 6.96 -3.14
C LEU A 245 -5.27 7.44 -1.94
N LEU A 246 -4.90 8.72 -1.95
CA LEU A 246 -4.03 9.32 -0.95
C LEU A 246 -4.78 9.74 0.32
N ASN A 247 -6.12 9.86 0.29
CA ASN A 247 -6.97 10.38 1.37
C ASN A 247 -7.51 9.33 2.35
N ASP A 248 -7.02 8.09 2.33
CA ASP A 248 -7.57 7.05 3.20
C ASP A 248 -7.18 7.24 4.69
N ALA A 249 -8.19 7.65 5.47
CA ALA A 249 -8.13 7.80 6.92
C ALA A 249 -8.16 6.47 7.70
N SER A 250 -8.36 5.32 7.03
CA SER A 250 -8.58 4.02 7.68
C SER A 250 -7.31 3.28 8.10
N GLY A 251 -6.12 3.78 7.72
CA GLY A 251 -4.83 3.24 8.14
C GLY A 251 -4.50 1.82 7.64
N ARG A 252 -5.36 1.21 6.82
CA ARG A 252 -5.15 -0.13 6.25
C ARG A 252 -4.18 -0.09 5.07
N LYS A 253 -3.72 -1.28 4.64
CA LYS A 253 -2.73 -1.49 3.57
C LYS A 253 -3.14 -0.78 2.28
N LEU A 254 -2.70 0.45 2.12
CA LEU A 254 -2.67 1.11 0.83
C LEU A 254 -1.32 0.78 0.22
N TYR A 255 -1.36 0.18 -0.96
CA TYR A 255 -0.18 -0.16 -1.73
C TYR A 255 0.32 1.09 -2.46
N PRO A 256 1.45 1.72 -2.06
CA PRO A 256 1.96 2.90 -2.74
C PRO A 256 2.26 2.63 -4.23
N SER A 257 2.44 1.36 -4.60
CA SER A 257 2.67 0.91 -5.98
C SER A 257 1.52 1.30 -6.88
N PHE A 258 0.31 1.26 -6.34
CA PHE A 258 -0.87 1.62 -7.11
C PHE A 258 -0.87 3.10 -7.47
N ALA A 259 -0.65 3.96 -6.48
CA ALA A 259 -0.64 5.41 -6.68
C ALA A 259 0.54 5.86 -7.54
N ASN A 260 1.73 5.28 -7.35
CA ASN A 260 2.89 5.52 -8.21
C ASN A 260 2.61 5.13 -9.67
N LYS A 261 2.06 3.93 -9.88
CA LYS A 261 1.76 3.43 -11.23
C LYS A 261 0.63 4.21 -11.89
N LEU A 262 -0.38 4.62 -11.13
CA LEU A 262 -1.44 5.50 -11.62
C LEU A 262 -0.85 6.86 -12.04
N TYR A 263 0.01 7.44 -11.20
CA TYR A 263 0.72 8.68 -11.51
C TYR A 263 1.53 8.57 -12.81
N ASP A 264 2.31 7.49 -12.99
CA ASP A 264 3.12 7.28 -14.20
C ASP A 264 2.26 7.17 -15.47
N ILE A 265 1.15 6.44 -15.41
CA ILE A 265 0.24 6.27 -16.55
C ILE A 265 -0.44 7.60 -16.92
N LEU A 266 -0.83 8.40 -15.92
CA LEU A 266 -1.55 9.66 -16.14
C LEU A 266 -0.63 10.82 -16.52
N SER A 267 0.60 10.85 -15.99
CA SER A 267 1.62 11.86 -16.32
C SER A 267 2.20 11.67 -17.73
N GLY A 268 1.94 10.55 -18.40
CA GLY A 268 2.34 10.34 -19.79
C GLY A 268 3.80 9.91 -19.97
N ASN A 269 4.46 9.46 -18.90
CA ASN A 269 5.77 8.78 -19.00
C ASN A 269 5.67 7.50 -19.89
N ASP A 270 4.46 6.94 -20.03
CA ASP A 270 4.10 5.90 -21.00
C ASP A 270 3.51 6.52 -22.31
N THR A 271 4.37 7.21 -23.06
CA THR A 271 4.34 7.56 -24.50
C THR A 271 3.08 8.00 -25.29
N ARG A 272 1.84 8.13 -24.79
CA ARG A 272 0.68 8.47 -25.68
C ARG A 272 -0.42 9.41 -25.17
N LYS A 273 -0.27 10.08 -24.02
CA LYS A 273 -1.30 11.00 -23.47
C LYS A 273 -0.82 12.44 -23.40
N SER A 274 -1.75 13.40 -23.47
CA SER A 274 -1.49 14.77 -23.01
C SER A 274 -1.08 14.71 -21.54
N ARG A 275 0.11 15.22 -21.20
CA ARG A 275 0.68 15.21 -19.85
C ARG A 275 -0.31 15.83 -18.87
N ALA A 276 -0.92 15.02 -18.01
CA ALA A 276 -1.77 15.55 -16.94
C ALA A 276 -0.90 16.38 -15.98
N THR A 277 -1.36 17.57 -15.62
CA THR A 277 -0.68 18.41 -14.63
C THR A 277 -1.30 18.16 -13.26
N PHE A 278 -0.51 17.59 -12.36
CA PHE A 278 -0.90 17.35 -10.97
C PHE A 278 -0.61 18.58 -10.09
N SER A 279 -1.49 18.83 -9.12
CA SER A 279 -1.28 19.92 -8.16
C SER A 279 0.01 19.70 -7.35
N PRO A 280 0.73 20.76 -6.94
CA PRO A 280 1.91 20.64 -6.08
C PRO A 280 1.62 19.90 -4.77
N ASP A 281 0.49 20.18 -4.13
CA ASP A 281 0.08 19.52 -2.88
C ASP A 281 -0.02 17.99 -3.03
N LEU A 282 -0.70 17.54 -4.09
CA LEU A 282 -0.87 16.12 -4.37
C LEU A 282 0.47 15.42 -4.64
N ARG A 283 1.38 16.09 -5.37
CA ARG A 283 2.75 15.61 -5.60
C ARG A 283 3.52 15.50 -4.27
N TYR A 284 3.48 16.52 -3.42
CA TYR A 284 4.15 16.47 -2.12
C TYR A 284 3.59 15.39 -1.20
N ARG A 285 2.28 15.14 -1.23
CA ARG A 285 1.65 14.03 -0.51
C ARG A 285 2.10 12.67 -1.04
N LEU A 286 2.22 12.51 -2.36
CA LEU A 286 2.75 11.28 -2.95
C LEU A 286 4.24 11.08 -2.63
N ILE A 287 5.04 12.15 -2.60
CA ILE A 287 6.44 12.13 -2.16
C ILE A 287 6.52 11.70 -0.70
N ASP A 288 5.75 12.35 0.18
CA ASP A 288 5.72 12.01 1.61
C ASP A 288 5.30 10.55 1.82
N TRP A 289 4.35 10.06 1.03
CA TRP A 289 3.91 8.68 1.09
C TRP A 289 5.01 7.70 0.68
N ASN A 290 5.74 7.99 -0.40
CA ASN A 290 6.89 7.16 -0.78
C ASN A 290 7.99 7.17 0.30
N LEU A 291 8.26 8.32 0.92
CA LEU A 291 9.19 8.41 2.05
C LEU A 291 8.70 7.59 3.26
N GLN A 292 7.41 7.63 3.56
CA GLN A 292 6.79 6.84 4.64
C GLN A 292 6.92 5.33 4.41
N PHE A 293 7.12 4.83 3.19
CA PHE A 293 7.33 3.42 2.91
C PHE A 293 8.80 3.06 2.64
N GLY A 294 9.70 4.05 2.69
CA GLY A 294 11.13 3.87 2.41
C GLY A 294 11.47 3.82 0.92
N ASN A 295 10.56 4.22 0.02
CA ASN A 295 10.82 4.32 -1.42
C ASN A 295 11.46 5.68 -1.76
N ILE A 296 12.66 5.89 -1.22
CA ILE A 296 13.40 7.16 -1.25
C ILE A 296 13.73 7.59 -2.68
N GLU A 297 14.11 6.66 -3.54
CA GLU A 297 14.39 6.96 -4.93
C GLU A 297 13.14 7.46 -5.67
N ARG A 298 12.00 6.80 -5.52
CA ARG A 298 10.77 7.26 -6.16
C ARG A 298 10.34 8.63 -5.64
N ALA A 299 10.47 8.85 -4.33
CA ALA A 299 10.23 10.15 -3.74
C ALA A 299 11.14 11.24 -4.36
N TYR A 300 12.40 10.92 -4.62
CA TYR A 300 13.34 11.82 -5.29
C TYR A 300 12.95 12.12 -6.74
N GLN A 301 12.59 11.10 -7.54
CA GLN A 301 12.14 11.29 -8.92
C GLN A 301 10.88 12.17 -9.00
N LEU A 302 9.88 11.88 -8.16
CA LEU A 302 8.66 12.69 -8.06
C LEU A 302 8.96 14.14 -7.64
N TRP A 303 9.96 14.34 -6.78
CA TRP A 303 10.40 15.67 -6.37
C TRP A 303 11.08 16.43 -7.52
N LEU A 304 11.88 15.77 -8.35
CA LEU A 304 12.44 16.36 -9.58
C LEU A 304 11.33 16.75 -10.57
N ASP A 305 10.29 15.91 -10.70
CA ASP A 305 9.13 16.17 -11.57
C ASP A 305 8.18 17.25 -11.01
N THR A 306 8.43 17.78 -9.82
CA THR A 306 7.62 18.84 -9.23
C THR A 306 8.06 20.21 -9.77
N GLU A 307 7.17 20.88 -10.49
CA GLU A 307 7.42 22.25 -10.98
C GLU A 307 7.57 23.21 -9.79
N LYS A 308 8.78 23.73 -9.61
CA LYS A 308 9.12 24.71 -8.57
C LYS A 308 9.14 26.09 -9.22
N THR A 309 8.04 26.82 -9.13
CA THR A 309 7.96 28.18 -9.71
C THR A 309 8.59 29.24 -8.80
N SER A 310 8.74 28.97 -7.50
CA SER A 310 9.42 29.82 -6.50
C SER A 310 9.77 29.05 -5.21
N CYS A 311 10.70 29.56 -4.39
CA CYS A 311 11.06 28.97 -3.09
C CYS A 311 9.85 28.83 -2.15
N ASP A 312 8.93 29.80 -2.18
CA ASP A 312 7.70 29.80 -1.36
C ASP A 312 6.72 28.66 -1.69
N SER A 313 6.84 28.07 -2.89
CA SER A 313 6.02 26.93 -3.31
C SER A 313 6.54 25.58 -2.80
N ILE A 314 7.70 25.56 -2.14
CA ILE A 314 8.37 24.33 -1.70
C ILE A 314 7.83 23.90 -0.34
N ASN A 315 7.37 22.64 -0.28
CA ASN A 315 7.07 22.02 1.01
C ASN A 315 8.37 21.68 1.75
N THR A 316 8.79 22.58 2.65
CA THR A 316 10.05 22.47 3.41
C THR A 316 10.12 21.20 4.25
N LYS A 317 9.01 20.80 4.88
CA LYS A 317 8.96 19.60 5.73
C LYS A 317 9.21 18.32 4.93
N VAL A 318 8.52 18.14 3.80
CA VAL A 318 8.70 16.97 2.93
C VAL A 318 10.10 16.96 2.31
N THR A 319 10.60 18.14 1.90
CA THR A 319 11.94 18.29 1.32
C THR A 319 13.04 17.98 2.33
N SER A 320 12.94 18.45 3.57
CA SER A 320 13.88 18.09 4.64
C SER A 320 13.89 16.58 4.89
N ARG A 321 12.71 15.94 4.96
CA ARG A 321 12.62 14.47 5.12
C ARG A 321 13.26 13.72 3.94
N LEU A 322 13.07 14.19 2.71
CA LEU A 322 13.70 13.62 1.52
C LEU A 322 15.23 13.72 1.62
N LEU A 323 15.77 14.89 1.96
CA LEU A 323 17.20 15.11 2.12
C LEU A 323 17.82 14.22 3.21
N GLU A 324 17.17 14.12 4.37
CA GLU A 324 17.60 13.23 5.46
C GLU A 324 17.60 11.76 5.01
N SER A 325 16.54 11.34 4.29
CA SER A 325 16.41 9.97 3.80
C SER A 325 17.49 9.64 2.76
N LEU A 326 17.74 10.55 1.81
CA LEU A 326 18.80 10.40 0.81
C LEU A 326 20.17 10.28 1.47
N ASN A 327 20.49 11.14 2.44
CA ASN A 327 21.77 11.08 3.14
C ASN A 327 21.96 9.80 3.97
N SER A 328 20.88 9.17 4.43
CA SER A 328 20.94 7.89 5.15
C SER A 328 21.15 6.66 4.25
N CYS A 329 21.09 6.82 2.92
CA CYS A 329 21.34 5.73 1.99
C CYS A 329 22.84 5.49 1.79
N ASP A 330 23.31 4.26 2.03
CA ASP A 330 24.69 3.79 1.79
C ASP A 330 25.12 3.74 0.30
N THR A 331 24.47 4.52 -0.57
CA THR A 331 24.83 4.59 -1.99
C THR A 331 25.80 5.74 -2.21
N SER A 332 26.88 5.51 -2.95
CA SER A 332 27.80 6.56 -3.42
C SER A 332 27.10 7.72 -4.17
N SER A 333 25.89 7.47 -4.68
CA SER A 333 25.02 8.46 -5.34
C SER A 333 24.24 9.36 -4.39
N ALA A 334 24.15 9.05 -3.09
CA ALA A 334 23.36 9.80 -2.11
C ALA A 334 23.82 11.26 -1.97
N SER A 335 25.14 11.47 -1.88
CA SER A 335 25.74 12.81 -1.85
C SER A 335 25.50 13.58 -3.15
N THR A 336 25.46 12.88 -4.29
CA THR A 336 25.17 13.46 -5.61
C THR A 336 23.72 13.94 -5.71
N TYR A 337 22.76 13.17 -5.19
CA TYR A 337 21.35 13.59 -5.18
C TYR A 337 21.10 14.78 -4.25
N VAL A 338 21.67 14.75 -3.04
CA VAL A 338 21.61 15.90 -2.12
C VAL A 338 22.24 17.12 -2.77
N HIS A 339 23.40 16.97 -3.41
CA HIS A 339 24.04 18.06 -4.14
C HIS A 339 23.13 18.66 -5.22
N GLN A 340 22.54 17.81 -6.06
CA GLN A 340 21.64 18.24 -7.13
C GLN A 340 20.44 19.02 -6.59
N ILE A 341 19.81 18.54 -5.51
CA ILE A 341 18.68 19.23 -4.85
C ILE A 341 19.12 20.61 -4.34
N VAL A 342 20.23 20.66 -3.61
CA VAL A 342 20.60 21.86 -2.85
C VAL A 342 21.15 22.94 -3.76
N PHE A 343 22.07 22.59 -4.67
CA PHE A 343 22.83 23.59 -5.40
C PHE A 343 22.32 23.83 -6.82
N ASN A 344 21.76 22.80 -7.48
CA ASN A 344 21.21 22.99 -8.83
C ASN A 344 19.77 23.51 -8.78
N GLU A 345 18.98 23.04 -7.81
CA GLU A 345 17.53 23.28 -7.77
C GLU A 345 17.13 24.36 -6.75
N LEU A 346 17.63 24.30 -5.50
CA LEU A 346 17.32 25.28 -4.45
C LEU A 346 18.20 26.54 -4.50
N LYS A 347 19.40 26.46 -5.10
CA LYS A 347 20.38 27.55 -5.23
C LYS A 347 20.66 28.24 -3.88
N GLU A 348 21.04 29.52 -3.84
CA GLU A 348 21.31 30.28 -2.60
C GLU A 348 20.04 30.59 -1.79
N GLU A 349 18.84 30.15 -2.20
CA GLU A 349 17.59 30.53 -1.55
C GLU A 349 17.27 29.70 -0.30
N PHE A 350 17.95 28.57 -0.08
CA PHE A 350 17.70 27.71 1.09
C PHE A 350 18.11 28.38 2.42
N HIS A 351 18.93 29.45 2.40
CA HIS A 351 19.30 30.23 3.58
C HIS A 351 18.08 30.90 4.26
N HIS A 352 16.98 31.06 3.53
CA HIS A 352 15.72 31.58 4.06
C HIS A 352 14.78 30.50 4.60
N LEU A 353 15.21 29.23 4.61
CA LEU A 353 14.42 28.07 5.02
C LEU A 353 15.08 27.33 6.20
N PRO A 354 14.82 27.73 7.46
CA PRO A 354 15.53 27.23 8.65
C PRO A 354 15.52 25.70 8.81
N HIS A 355 14.42 25.03 8.44
CA HIS A 355 14.32 23.57 8.49
C HIS A 355 15.21 22.86 7.45
N ILE A 356 15.40 23.46 6.27
CA ILE A 356 16.31 22.94 5.26
C ILE A 356 17.75 23.25 5.69
N GLU A 357 18.03 24.48 6.12
CA GLU A 357 19.34 24.90 6.63
C GLU A 357 19.88 23.94 7.72
N GLY A 358 19.09 23.67 8.77
CA GLY A 358 19.48 22.73 9.83
C GLY A 358 19.75 21.31 9.31
N THR A 359 18.95 20.85 8.33
CA THR A 359 19.14 19.56 7.67
C THR A 359 20.47 19.52 6.89
N LEU A 360 20.79 20.58 6.15
CA LEU A 360 22.03 20.67 5.37
C LEU A 360 23.27 20.73 6.26
N ILE A 361 23.21 21.48 7.36
CA ILE A 361 24.28 21.51 8.37
C ILE A 361 24.56 20.09 8.87
N ARG A 362 23.52 19.32 9.18
CA ARG A 362 23.67 17.93 9.65
C ARG A 362 24.30 17.03 8.58
N ILE A 363 23.89 17.19 7.32
CA ILE A 363 24.38 16.37 6.21
C ILE A 363 25.87 16.67 5.92
N PHE A 364 26.19 17.92 5.58
CA PHE A 364 27.57 18.28 5.21
C PHE A 364 28.52 18.27 6.41
N GLY A 365 28.00 18.56 7.61
CA GLY A 365 28.75 18.52 8.86
C GLY A 365 29.29 17.14 9.21
N LYS A 366 28.58 16.07 8.84
CA LYS A 366 28.96 14.68 9.13
C LYS A 366 29.72 13.98 8.02
N SER A 367 29.90 14.61 6.87
CA SER A 367 30.63 14.03 5.74
C SER A 367 32.10 14.45 5.77
N ALA A 368 32.82 14.01 6.80
CA ALA A 368 34.18 14.48 7.10
C ALA A 368 35.26 14.02 6.10
N ASN A 369 35.00 12.98 5.31
CA ASN A 369 35.96 12.40 4.36
C ASN A 369 35.83 12.94 2.94
N ASP A 370 34.96 13.92 2.73
CA ASP A 370 34.70 14.51 1.42
C ASP A 370 35.05 16.01 1.45
N GLU A 371 36.15 16.39 0.79
CA GLU A 371 36.64 17.77 0.69
C GLU A 371 35.55 18.72 0.17
N TYR A 372 34.69 18.20 -0.69
CA TYR A 372 33.52 18.87 -1.23
C TYR A 372 32.49 19.20 -0.14
N SER A 373 32.11 18.21 0.67
CA SER A 373 31.21 18.40 1.82
C SER A 373 31.78 19.34 2.89
N SER A 374 33.10 19.33 3.10
CA SER A 374 33.76 20.24 4.04
C SER A 374 33.63 21.71 3.63
N THR A 375 33.91 22.02 2.35
CA THR A 375 33.84 23.38 1.80
C THR A 375 32.42 23.95 1.88
N ASN A 376 31.42 23.13 1.58
CA ASN A 376 30.01 23.53 1.66
C ASN A 376 29.55 23.76 3.09
N PHE A 377 29.99 22.94 4.04
CA PHE A 377 29.70 23.16 5.45
C PHE A 377 30.25 24.51 5.95
N ASP A 378 31.48 24.86 5.58
CA ASP A 378 32.07 26.14 5.97
C ASP A 378 31.33 27.33 5.33
N THR A 379 30.90 27.18 4.08
CA THR A 379 30.11 28.19 3.36
C THR A 379 28.75 28.39 4.03
N LEU A 380 28.06 27.29 4.37
CA LEU A 380 26.81 27.31 5.12
C LEU A 380 26.96 28.04 6.44
N ILE A 381 27.98 27.71 7.24
CA ILE A 381 28.20 28.37 8.53
C ILE A 381 28.39 29.88 8.38
N ARG A 382 29.16 30.31 7.37
CA ARG A 382 29.42 31.74 7.11
C ARG A 382 28.18 32.51 6.68
N SER A 383 27.23 31.84 6.03
CA SER A 383 25.98 32.43 5.56
C SER A 383 24.89 32.54 6.64
N MET A 384 25.06 31.86 7.78
CA MET A 384 24.04 31.87 8.84
C MET A 384 24.00 33.23 9.54
N ASN A 385 22.81 33.84 9.58
CA ASN A 385 22.57 35.11 10.27
C ASN A 385 21.93 34.88 11.65
N PRO A 386 22.34 35.61 12.70
CA PRO A 386 21.64 35.58 13.99
C PRO A 386 20.25 36.25 13.90
N PRO A 387 19.25 35.80 14.69
CA PRO A 387 19.30 34.71 15.67
C PRO A 387 19.15 33.34 15.02
N THR A 388 20.09 32.43 15.32
CA THR A 388 20.05 31.04 14.86
C THR A 388 19.04 30.23 15.67
N SER A 389 18.23 29.40 14.99
CA SER A 389 17.26 28.53 15.65
C SER A 389 17.95 27.46 16.53
N ARG A 390 17.26 26.96 17.57
CA ARG A 390 17.80 25.85 18.39
C ARG A 390 18.07 24.60 17.55
N ASP A 391 17.24 24.31 16.55
CA ASP A 391 17.42 23.16 15.65
C ASP A 391 18.70 23.26 14.81
N SER A 392 18.99 24.47 14.30
CA SER A 392 20.24 24.75 13.57
C SER A 392 21.45 24.66 14.52
N LEU A 393 21.34 25.19 15.74
CA LEU A 393 22.38 25.05 16.78
C LEU A 393 22.62 23.59 17.18
N GLN A 394 21.57 22.79 17.33
CA GLN A 394 21.67 21.36 17.61
C GLN A 394 22.37 20.62 16.47
N SER A 395 22.07 20.99 15.22
CA SER A 395 22.70 20.40 14.04
C SER A 395 24.18 20.78 13.92
N LEU A 396 24.55 22.01 14.32
CA LEU A 396 25.96 22.44 14.44
C LEU A 396 26.68 21.69 15.55
N PHE A 397 26.05 21.55 16.71
CA PHE A 397 26.61 20.78 17.83
C PHE A 397 26.93 19.36 17.39
N GLU A 398 25.98 18.71 16.73
CA GLU A 398 26.14 17.36 16.19
C GLU A 398 27.28 17.27 15.16
N ALA A 399 27.37 18.23 14.24
CA ALA A 399 28.41 18.28 13.22
C ALA A 399 29.81 18.48 13.82
N PHE A 400 29.99 19.46 14.73
CA PHE A 400 31.28 19.70 15.37
C PHE A 400 31.71 18.53 16.26
N ALA A 401 30.75 17.93 16.99
CA ALA A 401 31.03 16.75 17.81
C ALA A 401 31.52 15.58 16.94
N PHE A 402 30.91 15.37 15.77
CA PHE A 402 31.34 14.35 14.81
C PHE A 402 32.72 14.63 14.21
N ARG A 403 33.04 15.89 13.89
CA ARG A 403 34.34 16.31 13.34
C ARG A 403 35.47 16.37 14.39
N GLY A 404 35.16 16.16 15.67
CA GLY A 404 36.14 16.28 16.76
C GLY A 404 36.56 17.72 17.09
N ASP A 405 35.81 18.74 16.66
CA ASP A 405 36.11 20.15 16.94
C ASP A 405 35.61 20.55 18.33
N VAL A 406 36.37 20.17 19.35
CA VAL A 406 36.02 20.36 20.77
C VAL A 406 35.68 21.81 21.09
N LYS A 407 36.44 22.78 20.55
CA LYS A 407 36.26 24.20 20.84
C LYS A 407 34.90 24.70 20.37
N ASN A 408 34.51 24.37 19.13
CA ASN A 408 33.22 24.79 18.60
C ASN A 408 32.07 23.98 19.20
N THR A 409 32.28 22.69 19.52
CA THR A 409 31.31 21.87 20.27
C THR A 409 30.96 22.50 21.62
N GLU A 410 31.97 22.87 22.43
CA GLU A 410 31.76 23.49 23.76
C GLU A 410 31.09 24.86 23.65
N ARG A 411 31.46 25.65 22.64
CA ARG A 411 30.86 26.96 22.39
C ARG A 411 29.37 26.84 22.07
N ILE A 412 28.99 25.97 21.14
CA ILE A 412 27.58 25.76 20.78
C ILE A 412 26.80 25.17 21.96
N LEU A 413 27.39 24.23 22.70
CA LEU A 413 26.79 23.66 23.90
C LEU A 413 26.49 24.74 24.95
N SER A 414 27.42 25.67 25.16
CA SER A 414 27.22 26.81 26.07
C SER A 414 26.04 27.70 25.63
N ILE A 415 25.95 28.01 24.33
CA ILE A 415 24.84 28.78 23.76
C ILE A 415 23.49 28.03 23.93
N LEU A 416 23.48 26.71 23.71
CA LEU A 416 22.28 25.88 23.89
C LEU A 416 21.78 25.87 25.35
N PHE A 417 22.70 25.94 26.32
CA PHE A 417 22.37 26.07 27.74
C PHE A 417 21.86 27.46 28.11
N GLU A 418 22.31 28.52 27.41
CA GLU A 418 21.87 29.90 27.60
C GLU A 418 20.48 30.17 26.98
N GLN A 419 20.13 29.53 25.86
CA GLN A 419 18.89 29.78 25.10
C GLN A 419 17.64 29.01 25.59
N GLY A 420 17.73 28.13 26.60
CA GLY A 420 16.54 27.46 27.15
C GLY A 420 16.80 26.48 28.30
N ASN A 421 16.00 26.58 29.37
CA ASN A 421 15.82 25.65 30.50
C ASN A 421 17.03 24.84 31.04
N LYS A 422 18.29 25.27 30.87
CA LYS A 422 19.50 24.65 31.46
C LYS A 422 19.62 23.11 31.28
N GLN A 423 18.87 22.49 30.37
CA GLN A 423 18.78 21.04 30.23
C GLN A 423 19.04 20.66 28.78
N LEU A 424 19.81 19.59 28.61
CA LEU A 424 19.99 18.94 27.32
C LEU A 424 18.70 18.23 26.94
N ASN A 425 18.35 18.28 25.65
CA ASN A 425 17.29 17.45 25.09
C ASN A 425 17.83 16.04 24.78
N ALA A 426 16.92 15.15 24.37
CA ALA A 426 17.24 13.75 24.11
C ALA A 426 18.26 13.53 22.98
N VAL A 427 18.27 14.40 21.97
CA VAL A 427 19.17 14.27 20.82
C VAL A 427 20.56 14.78 21.18
N GLU A 428 20.64 15.92 21.86
CA GLU A 428 21.88 16.47 22.40
C GLU A 428 22.56 15.48 23.36
N PHE A 429 21.77 14.81 24.22
CA PHE A 429 22.28 13.77 25.11
C PHE A 429 22.79 12.54 24.34
N ASP A 430 22.07 12.05 23.34
CA ASP A 430 22.51 10.92 22.50
C ASP A 430 23.82 11.21 21.76
N ILE A 431 24.04 12.44 21.29
CA ILE A 431 25.30 12.85 20.65
C ILE A 431 26.49 12.69 21.61
N ILE A 432 26.32 13.11 22.88
CA ILE A 432 27.36 12.94 23.91
C ILE A 432 27.63 11.46 24.15
N ILE A 433 26.59 10.64 24.27
CA ILE A 433 26.72 9.19 24.49
C ILE A 433 27.44 8.52 23.32
N LYS A 434 27.07 8.83 22.07
CA LYS A 434 27.75 8.30 20.88
C LYS A 434 29.24 8.66 20.86
N LYS A 435 29.59 9.90 21.23
CA LYS A 435 30.99 10.33 21.33
C LYS A 435 31.77 9.53 22.38
N LEU A 436 31.22 9.38 23.58
CA LEU A 436 31.83 8.57 24.63
C LEU A 436 32.04 7.11 24.20
N LEU A 437 31.07 6.52 23.50
CA LEU A 437 31.19 5.17 22.97
C LEU A 437 32.28 5.06 21.89
N ALA A 438 32.40 6.05 21.01
CA ALA A 438 33.45 6.09 19.99
C ALA A 438 34.87 6.24 20.58
N GLU A 439 35.00 6.97 21.69
CA GLU A 439 36.26 7.17 22.43
C GLU A 439 36.54 6.01 23.42
N ASN A 440 35.78 4.91 23.38
CA ASN A 440 35.86 3.78 24.31
C ASN A 440 35.60 4.11 25.79
N HIS A 441 34.99 5.27 26.09
CA HIS A 441 34.54 5.66 27.43
C HIS A 441 33.15 5.07 27.76
N PHE A 442 32.96 3.77 27.50
CA PHE A 442 31.63 3.13 27.60
C PHE A 442 31.12 3.01 29.04
N GLU A 443 31.99 2.85 30.05
CA GLU A 443 31.57 2.85 31.46
C GLU A 443 30.91 4.18 31.85
N GLN A 444 31.51 5.29 31.43
CA GLN A 444 30.97 6.63 31.64
C GLN A 444 29.67 6.84 30.88
N ALA A 445 29.57 6.33 29.63
CA ALA A 445 28.33 6.38 28.85
C ALA A 445 27.18 5.62 29.52
N ILE A 446 27.46 4.42 30.05
CA ILE A 446 26.50 3.61 30.83
C ILE A 446 26.07 4.37 32.09
N GLU A 447 27.04 4.89 32.85
CA GLU A 447 26.78 5.62 34.09
C GLU A 447 25.94 6.88 33.87
N MET A 448 26.29 7.70 32.87
CA MET A 448 25.54 8.90 32.53
C MET A 448 24.10 8.59 32.13
N THR A 449 23.90 7.53 31.33
CA THR A 449 22.55 7.12 30.91
C THR A 449 21.73 6.60 32.10
N LEU A 450 22.35 5.84 33.01
CA LEU A 450 21.69 5.31 34.21
C LEU A 450 21.34 6.38 35.25
N ARG A 451 22.17 7.41 35.39
CA ARG A 451 21.98 8.49 36.36
C ARG A 451 20.96 9.54 35.92
N GLN A 452 20.59 9.56 34.64
CA GLN A 452 19.62 10.53 34.15
C GLN A 452 18.21 10.26 34.67
N LYS A 453 17.58 11.30 35.21
CA LYS A 453 16.22 11.22 35.78
C LYS A 453 15.14 11.52 34.74
N GLY A 454 15.47 12.27 33.69
CA GLY A 454 14.57 12.59 32.59
C GLY A 454 14.44 11.43 31.61
N LEU A 455 13.28 10.78 31.57
CA LEU A 455 13.03 9.60 30.75
C LEU A 455 13.01 9.89 29.25
N ASP A 456 12.59 11.10 28.87
CA ASP A 456 12.59 11.52 27.48
C ASP A 456 14.02 11.66 26.93
N ASN A 457 14.99 11.96 27.81
CA ASN A 457 16.37 12.19 27.41
C ASN A 457 17.18 10.90 27.21
N ILE A 458 16.77 9.79 27.82
CA ILE A 458 17.56 8.54 27.77
C ILE A 458 17.20 7.64 26.58
N LYS A 459 16.10 7.90 25.87
CA LYS A 459 15.54 6.97 24.86
C LYS A 459 16.50 6.69 23.69
N TYR A 460 17.08 7.75 23.11
CA TYR A 460 18.06 7.61 22.02
C TYR A 460 19.41 7.09 22.52
N ALA A 461 19.84 7.53 23.70
CA ALA A 461 21.05 7.00 24.35
C ALA A 461 20.98 5.48 24.59
N CYS A 462 19.81 4.96 25.03
CA CYS A 462 19.59 3.53 25.19
C CYS A 462 19.69 2.78 23.85
N LEU A 463 19.17 3.32 22.75
CA LEU A 463 19.33 2.72 21.41
C LEU A 463 20.82 2.61 21.04
N SER A 464 21.59 3.69 21.25
CA SER A 464 23.04 3.72 20.99
C SER A 464 23.80 2.70 21.85
N LEU A 465 23.46 2.58 23.13
CA LEU A 465 24.04 1.59 24.04
C LEU A 465 23.68 0.15 23.65
N ILE A 466 22.42 -0.13 23.28
CA ILE A 466 22.01 -1.46 22.82
C ILE A 466 22.79 -1.83 21.55
N LYS A 467 22.85 -0.92 20.57
CA LYS A 467 23.59 -1.16 19.32
C LYS A 467 25.06 -1.48 19.61
N PHE A 468 25.71 -0.68 20.46
CA PHE A 468 27.08 -0.93 20.89
C PHE A 468 27.22 -2.29 21.60
N ALA A 469 26.32 -2.61 22.53
CA ALA A 469 26.36 -3.85 23.31
C ALA A 469 26.21 -5.11 22.43
N LEU A 470 25.34 -5.07 21.43
CA LEU A 470 25.16 -6.15 20.46
C LEU A 470 26.39 -6.31 19.57
N THR A 471 26.94 -5.19 19.08
CA THR A 471 28.13 -5.20 18.21
C THR A 471 29.35 -5.75 18.96
N LYS A 472 29.66 -5.22 20.14
CA LYS A 472 30.83 -5.67 20.93
C LYS A 472 30.74 -7.11 21.39
N ARG A 473 29.54 -7.62 21.67
CA ARG A 473 29.34 -9.02 22.07
C ARG A 473 29.64 -10.01 20.94
N SER A 474 29.43 -9.61 19.68
CA SER A 474 29.83 -10.40 18.51
C SER A 474 31.36 -10.42 18.33
N GLU A 475 32.04 -9.33 18.70
CA GLU A 475 33.50 -9.19 18.58
C GLU A 475 34.29 -9.85 19.73
N GLN A 476 33.75 -9.80 20.96
CA GLN A 476 34.46 -10.20 22.18
C GLN A 476 33.57 -11.10 23.05
N HIS A 477 33.86 -12.41 23.06
CA HIS A 477 33.23 -13.38 23.97
C HIS A 477 33.96 -13.45 25.32
N GLU A 478 34.18 -12.31 25.96
CA GLU A 478 34.85 -12.23 27.26
C GLU A 478 33.84 -12.16 28.42
N SER A 479 34.15 -12.83 29.54
CA SER A 479 33.31 -12.86 30.73
C SER A 479 33.09 -11.47 31.35
N GLU A 480 34.05 -10.55 31.19
CA GLU A 480 33.98 -9.20 31.74
C GLU A 480 32.99 -8.31 30.98
N PHE A 481 32.90 -8.45 29.65
CA PHE A 481 31.94 -7.70 28.85
C PHE A 481 30.50 -8.20 29.06
N GLU A 482 30.31 -9.49 29.32
CA GLU A 482 28.96 -10.05 29.56
C GLU A 482 28.27 -9.40 30.77
N HIS A 483 29.01 -8.97 31.80
CA HIS A 483 28.45 -8.18 32.91
C HIS A 483 27.93 -6.80 32.45
N HIS A 484 28.70 -6.10 31.64
CA HIS A 484 28.35 -4.80 31.07
C HIS A 484 27.16 -4.90 30.11
N TYR A 485 27.17 -5.91 29.24
CA TYR A 485 26.06 -6.25 28.37
C TYR A 485 24.75 -6.43 29.16
N ASN A 486 24.79 -7.19 30.25
CA ASN A 486 23.62 -7.42 31.09
C ASN A 486 23.07 -6.16 31.76
N LYS A 487 23.96 -5.28 32.25
CA LYS A 487 23.56 -3.98 32.80
C LYS A 487 22.86 -3.11 31.76
N ILE A 488 23.43 -2.98 30.56
CA ILE A 488 22.87 -2.19 29.46
C ILE A 488 21.46 -2.68 29.08
N MET A 489 21.30 -3.99 28.87
CA MET A 489 20.03 -4.56 28.43
C MET A 489 18.93 -4.38 29.48
N ASN A 490 19.23 -4.58 30.76
CA ASN A 490 18.26 -4.37 31.85
C ASN A 490 17.89 -2.90 32.02
N ALA A 491 18.87 -1.99 31.94
CA ALA A 491 18.64 -0.56 32.00
C ALA A 491 17.71 -0.09 30.87
N SER A 492 17.97 -0.58 29.66
CA SER A 492 17.19 -0.24 28.49
C SER A 492 15.76 -0.78 28.60
N LEU A 493 15.55 -2.01 29.08
CA LEU A 493 14.19 -2.53 29.35
C LEU A 493 13.38 -1.60 30.26
N ILE A 494 14.01 -1.08 31.33
CA ILE A 494 13.36 -0.16 32.26
C ILE A 494 13.02 1.16 31.55
N ALA A 495 13.91 1.69 30.71
CA ALA A 495 13.64 2.90 29.93
C ALA A 495 12.46 2.70 28.97
N PHE A 496 12.47 1.64 28.15
CA PHE A 496 11.44 1.34 27.15
C PHE A 496 10.07 1.03 27.77
N SER A 497 10.02 0.34 28.91
CA SER A 497 8.76 0.10 29.63
C SER A 497 8.11 1.39 30.12
N ARG A 498 8.90 2.40 30.51
CA ARG A 498 8.39 3.72 30.91
C ARG A 498 7.92 4.55 29.72
N ILE A 499 8.62 4.47 28.57
CA ILE A 499 8.20 5.14 27.32
C ILE A 499 6.81 4.64 26.88
N THR A 500 6.52 3.35 27.09
CA THR A 500 5.22 2.75 26.79
C THR A 500 4.07 3.42 27.56
N ASN A 501 4.34 3.94 28.76
CA ASN A 501 3.36 4.64 29.60
C ASN A 501 3.21 6.14 29.28
N SER A 502 3.95 6.69 28.31
CA SER A 502 3.77 8.09 27.86
C SER A 502 2.51 8.26 27.00
N ASN A 503 1.95 9.46 26.92
CA ASN A 503 0.72 9.70 26.13
C ASN A 503 0.98 10.06 24.65
N ILE A 504 2.24 10.15 24.20
CA ILE A 504 2.58 10.64 22.85
C ILE A 504 2.87 9.47 21.91
N GLU A 505 1.89 9.10 21.10
CA GLU A 505 1.92 7.90 20.25
C GLU A 505 2.92 7.99 19.07
N SER A 506 3.14 9.20 18.54
CA SER A 506 4.12 9.45 17.45
C SER A 506 5.57 9.26 17.88
N GLU A 507 5.90 9.53 19.14
CA GLU A 507 7.27 9.32 19.64
C GLU A 507 7.56 7.85 19.96
N LYS A 508 6.54 7.10 20.39
CA LYS A 508 6.67 5.65 20.63
C LYS A 508 7.01 4.92 19.34
N THR A 509 6.30 5.24 18.26
CA THR A 509 6.43 4.56 16.97
C THR A 509 7.84 4.73 16.36
N ASP A 510 8.42 5.93 16.37
CA ASP A 510 9.78 6.17 15.85
C ASP A 510 10.85 5.36 16.62
N ILE A 511 10.82 5.41 17.95
CA ILE A 511 11.86 4.79 18.79
C ILE A 511 11.75 3.25 18.74
N PHE A 512 10.52 2.72 18.77
CA PHE A 512 10.27 1.28 18.62
C PHE A 512 10.66 0.78 17.23
N GLY A 513 10.44 1.58 16.18
CA GLY A 513 10.95 1.34 14.84
C GLY A 513 12.48 1.22 14.80
N LYS A 514 13.19 2.18 15.41
CA LYS A 514 14.66 2.17 15.49
C LYS A 514 15.19 0.98 16.29
N LEU A 515 14.56 0.65 17.42
CA LEU A 515 14.91 -0.53 18.21
C LEU A 515 14.76 -1.82 17.39
N THR A 516 13.67 -1.92 16.65
CA THR A 516 13.39 -3.08 15.78
C THR A 516 14.46 -3.26 14.73
N MET A 517 14.90 -2.16 14.10
CA MET A 517 15.98 -2.22 13.11
C MET A 517 17.34 -2.58 13.70
N ILE A 518 17.65 -2.16 14.93
CA ILE A 518 18.88 -2.60 15.63
C ILE A 518 18.88 -4.12 15.83
N PHE A 519 17.76 -4.69 16.29
CA PHE A 519 17.65 -6.13 16.44
C PHE A 519 17.61 -6.87 15.11
N PHE A 520 16.97 -6.28 14.10
CA PHE A 520 16.93 -6.81 12.75
C PHE A 520 18.34 -6.96 12.16
N ASP A 521 19.17 -5.92 12.30
CA ASP A 521 20.55 -5.91 11.83
C ASP A 521 21.36 -7.00 12.52
N HIS A 522 21.25 -7.09 13.85
CA HIS A 522 21.93 -8.14 14.61
C HIS A 522 21.47 -9.56 14.21
N ILE A 523 20.17 -9.80 13.99
CA ILE A 523 19.66 -11.10 13.53
C ILE A 523 20.17 -11.42 12.13
N LEU A 524 20.22 -10.43 11.25
CA LEU A 524 20.71 -10.60 9.89
C LEU A 524 22.19 -10.97 9.87
N GLU A 525 23.01 -10.29 10.68
CA GLU A 525 24.45 -10.53 10.80
C GLU A 525 24.75 -11.90 11.44
N GLU A 526 24.12 -12.22 12.56
CA GLU A 526 24.41 -13.44 13.34
C GLU A 526 23.72 -14.71 12.82
N HIS A 527 22.57 -14.57 12.18
CA HIS A 527 21.69 -15.70 11.84
C HIS A 527 21.29 -15.75 10.36
N GLY A 528 21.68 -14.76 9.56
CA GLY A 528 21.50 -14.73 8.11
C GLY A 528 20.11 -14.37 7.62
N ALA A 529 20.00 -14.23 6.30
CA ALA A 529 18.86 -13.63 5.61
C ALA A 529 17.53 -14.39 5.80
N ARG A 530 17.55 -15.72 5.89
CA ARG A 530 16.33 -16.53 6.14
C ARG A 530 15.71 -16.22 7.49
N LYS A 531 16.52 -16.04 8.54
CA LYS A 531 16.05 -15.72 9.88
C LYS A 531 15.57 -14.29 9.97
N ALA A 532 16.28 -13.36 9.36
CA ALA A 532 15.83 -11.97 9.23
C ALA A 532 14.46 -11.89 8.52
N ARG A 533 14.22 -12.67 7.46
CA ARG A 533 12.88 -12.76 6.83
C ARG A 533 11.82 -13.30 7.78
N SER A 534 12.10 -14.36 8.53
CA SER A 534 11.13 -14.90 9.49
C SER A 534 10.76 -13.86 10.55
N PHE A 535 11.75 -13.13 11.05
CA PHE A 535 11.56 -12.03 12.00
C PHE A 535 10.77 -10.86 11.39
N TYR A 536 11.13 -10.43 10.17
CA TYR A 536 10.36 -9.44 9.39
C TYR A 536 8.89 -9.83 9.28
N SER A 537 8.63 -11.07 8.80
CA SER A 537 7.27 -11.55 8.54
C SER A 537 6.45 -11.66 9.83
N LEU A 538 7.11 -11.96 10.95
CA LEU A 538 6.47 -12.04 12.25
C LEU A 538 6.03 -10.65 12.75
N ILE A 539 6.92 -9.66 12.64
CA ILE A 539 6.63 -8.29 13.09
C ILE A 539 5.62 -7.60 12.15
N GLU A 540 5.75 -7.80 10.83
CA GLU A 540 4.82 -7.25 9.84
C GLU A 540 3.39 -7.76 10.03
N ARG A 541 3.22 -9.06 10.27
CA ARG A 541 1.90 -9.64 10.56
C ARG A 541 1.33 -9.22 11.91
N GLY A 542 2.18 -8.70 12.80
CA GLY A 542 1.78 -8.10 14.07
C GLY A 542 1.18 -6.69 13.94
N HIS A 543 1.22 -6.08 12.75
CA HIS A 543 0.54 -4.80 12.51
C HIS A 543 -0.97 -4.92 12.74
N GLY A 544 -1.46 -4.24 13.80
CA GLY A 544 -2.87 -4.22 14.19
C GLY A 544 -3.25 -5.21 15.29
N ILE A 545 -2.28 -5.92 15.87
CA ILE A 545 -2.47 -6.74 17.08
C ILE A 545 -2.18 -5.86 18.30
N ASP A 546 -3.10 -5.86 19.27
CA ASP A 546 -2.97 -5.09 20.50
C ASP A 546 -1.68 -5.48 21.26
N PHE A 547 -1.10 -4.54 22.00
CA PHE A 547 0.17 -4.69 22.74
C PHE A 547 0.17 -5.94 23.64
N GLN A 548 -0.99 -6.20 24.27
CA GLN A 548 -1.20 -7.35 25.13
C GLN A 548 -1.23 -8.67 24.36
N ASP A 549 -1.74 -8.65 23.13
CA ASP A 549 -1.85 -9.83 22.27
C ASP A 549 -0.53 -10.19 21.58
N MET A 550 0.32 -9.21 21.23
CA MET A 550 1.71 -9.47 20.82
C MET A 550 2.52 -10.06 21.96
N HIS A 551 2.44 -9.47 23.17
CA HIS A 551 3.09 -10.03 24.35
C HIS A 551 2.61 -11.46 24.62
N ASN A 552 1.29 -11.69 24.65
CA ASN A 552 0.67 -13.01 24.79
C ASN A 552 1.00 -13.96 23.61
N TYR A 553 1.21 -13.46 22.40
CA TYR A 553 1.63 -14.24 21.26
C TYR A 553 3.06 -14.77 21.47
N PHE A 554 3.96 -13.95 22.01
CA PHE A 554 5.32 -14.33 22.34
C PHE A 554 5.44 -15.16 23.64
N THR A 555 4.57 -14.94 24.64
CA THR A 555 4.62 -15.62 25.94
C THR A 555 3.73 -16.87 26.03
N ASN A 556 2.54 -16.87 25.41
CA ASN A 556 1.53 -17.94 25.54
C ASN A 556 1.45 -18.89 24.33
N LYS A 557 2.14 -18.60 23.22
CA LYS A 557 2.28 -19.54 22.08
C LYS A 557 3.76 -19.92 21.85
N PRO A 558 4.37 -20.74 22.72
CA PRO A 558 5.66 -21.37 22.39
C PRO A 558 5.57 -22.29 21.15
N SER A 559 4.36 -22.63 20.69
CA SER A 559 4.09 -23.72 19.74
C SER A 559 3.67 -23.30 18.32
N LEU A 560 3.52 -22.01 18.00
CA LEU A 560 3.24 -21.55 16.62
C LEU A 560 4.43 -20.76 16.07
N GLY A 561 5.47 -21.53 15.71
CA GLY A 561 6.61 -21.06 14.91
C GLY A 561 7.99 -21.21 15.56
N LEU A 562 8.06 -21.58 16.84
CA LEU A 562 9.30 -21.90 17.57
C LEU A 562 9.46 -23.43 17.75
N ARG A 563 8.95 -24.25 16.83
CA ARG A 563 9.31 -25.67 16.79
C ARG A 563 10.83 -25.75 16.60
N GLU A 564 11.47 -26.70 17.26
CA GLU A 564 12.90 -26.99 17.05
C GLU A 564 13.24 -27.24 15.57
N ASP A 565 12.23 -27.63 14.78
CA ASP A 565 12.29 -27.81 13.33
C ASP A 565 12.29 -26.51 12.50
N SER A 566 11.90 -25.35 13.05
CA SER A 566 11.98 -24.04 12.37
C SER A 566 13.33 -23.34 12.58
N GLY A 567 14.19 -23.90 13.44
CA GLY A 567 15.58 -23.52 13.68
C GLY A 567 15.82 -22.07 14.13
N PHE A 568 14.80 -21.31 14.56
CA PHE A 568 14.96 -19.94 15.04
C PHE A 568 14.47 -19.82 16.47
N LYS A 569 15.36 -19.47 17.40
CA LYS A 569 15.00 -19.02 18.75
C LYS A 569 15.41 -17.56 18.86
N ILE A 570 14.43 -16.66 19.02
CA ILE A 570 14.74 -15.29 19.45
C ILE A 570 15.49 -15.41 20.79
N PRO A 571 16.66 -14.78 20.98
CA PRO A 571 17.37 -14.83 22.25
C PRO A 571 16.42 -14.49 23.41
N ILE A 572 16.45 -15.24 24.51
CA ILE A 572 15.52 -15.10 25.66
C ILE A 572 15.52 -13.67 26.24
N LYS A 573 16.59 -12.90 26.03
CA LYS A 573 16.66 -11.49 26.44
C LYS A 573 15.97 -10.54 25.44
N PHE A 574 15.84 -10.92 24.16
CA PHE A 574 15.11 -10.15 23.14
C PHE A 574 13.60 -10.37 23.24
N SER A 575 13.14 -11.53 23.72
CA SER A 575 11.71 -11.74 23.99
C SER A 575 11.15 -10.77 25.02
N ARG A 576 12.00 -10.24 25.92
CA ARG A 576 11.64 -9.17 26.87
C ARG A 576 11.40 -7.82 26.20
N PHE A 577 11.99 -7.60 25.02
CA PHE A 577 11.76 -6.41 24.20
C PHE A 577 10.66 -6.61 23.17
N ALA A 578 10.12 -7.82 23.02
CA ALA A 578 9.17 -8.16 21.95
C ALA A 578 7.93 -7.24 21.93
N SER A 579 7.50 -6.77 23.10
CA SER A 579 6.40 -5.81 23.25
C SER A 579 6.70 -4.41 22.70
N PHE A 580 7.97 -4.08 22.45
CA PHE A 580 8.42 -2.81 21.87
C PHE A 580 8.84 -2.94 20.41
N LEU A 581 8.74 -4.14 19.82
CA LEU A 581 9.14 -4.35 18.43
C LEU A 581 7.99 -4.00 17.50
N HIS A 582 8.26 -3.06 16.61
CA HIS A 582 7.35 -2.58 15.59
C HIS A 582 8.15 -2.21 14.36
N LEU A 583 7.75 -2.74 13.20
CA LEU A 583 8.37 -2.35 11.94
C LEU A 583 7.63 -1.14 11.40
N ASP A 584 8.15 0.06 11.64
CA ASP A 584 7.57 1.26 11.03
C ASP A 584 7.53 1.13 9.49
N LYS A 585 6.52 1.72 8.85
CA LYS A 585 6.33 1.67 7.40
C LYS A 585 7.59 2.10 6.66
N GLY A 586 8.30 3.12 7.18
CA GLY A 586 9.50 3.67 6.55
C GLY A 586 10.71 2.73 6.57
N GLN A 587 10.69 1.73 7.44
CA GLN A 587 11.78 0.76 7.62
C GLN A 587 11.56 -0.54 6.84
N ARG A 588 10.40 -0.71 6.18
CA ARG A 588 10.07 -1.93 5.42
C ARG A 588 11.03 -2.16 4.25
N ILE A 589 11.15 -1.19 3.34
CA ILE A 589 12.07 -1.30 2.19
C ILE A 589 13.54 -1.45 2.64
N PRO A 590 14.07 -0.63 3.57
CA PRO A 590 15.41 -0.84 4.11
C PRO A 590 15.66 -2.26 4.64
N ALA A 591 14.72 -2.82 5.42
CA ALA A 591 14.84 -4.19 5.93
C ALA A 591 14.84 -5.23 4.80
N ILE A 592 13.97 -5.09 3.79
CA ILE A 592 13.90 -6.00 2.63
C ILE A 592 15.19 -5.93 1.81
N LEU A 593 15.74 -4.74 1.60
CA LEU A 593 17.00 -4.53 0.88
C LEU A 593 18.18 -5.17 1.62
N LYS A 594 18.22 -5.05 2.95
CA LYS A 594 19.22 -5.74 3.77
C LYS A 594 19.10 -7.26 3.62
N ILE A 595 17.89 -7.84 3.67
CA ILE A 595 17.71 -9.28 3.39
C ILE A 595 18.21 -9.62 1.98
N LEU A 596 17.81 -8.86 0.97
CA LEU A 596 18.19 -9.10 -0.42
C LEU A 596 19.71 -9.14 -0.59
N ARG A 597 20.45 -8.19 -0.01
CA ARG A 597 21.93 -8.16 -0.05
C ARG A 597 22.56 -9.45 0.49
N TYR A 598 21.96 -10.08 1.49
CA TYR A 598 22.44 -11.33 2.10
C TYR A 598 21.83 -12.60 1.45
N SER A 599 21.05 -12.47 0.37
CA SER A 599 20.29 -13.57 -0.27
C SER A 599 20.87 -14.07 -1.59
N PHE A 600 22.14 -13.79 -1.88
CA PHE A 600 22.76 -13.96 -3.20
C PHE A 600 22.65 -15.36 -3.85
N THR A 601 22.44 -16.42 -3.08
CA THR A 601 22.22 -17.80 -3.58
C THR A 601 20.80 -18.34 -3.39
N ASP A 602 19.91 -17.59 -2.73
CA ASP A 602 18.59 -18.08 -2.33
C ASP A 602 17.47 -17.49 -3.19
N ARG A 603 17.15 -18.19 -4.29
CA ARG A 603 16.09 -17.79 -5.24
C ARG A 603 14.73 -17.55 -4.56
N ILE A 604 14.37 -18.38 -3.58
CA ILE A 604 13.08 -18.27 -2.87
C ILE A 604 13.03 -16.96 -2.08
N LEU A 605 14.16 -16.57 -1.50
CA LEU A 605 14.28 -15.36 -0.71
C LEU A 605 14.30 -14.11 -1.59
N VAL A 606 15.01 -14.15 -2.72
CA VAL A 606 15.01 -13.09 -3.73
C VAL A 606 13.59 -12.85 -4.26
N ASN A 607 12.87 -13.90 -4.67
CA ASN A 607 11.48 -13.78 -5.15
C ASN A 607 10.56 -13.19 -4.08
N TRP A 608 10.76 -13.56 -2.82
CA TRP A 608 10.02 -12.97 -1.71
C TRP A 608 10.34 -11.48 -1.54
N CYS A 609 11.62 -11.07 -1.60
CA CYS A 609 12.01 -9.66 -1.55
C CYS A 609 11.41 -8.85 -2.70
N VAL A 610 11.43 -9.38 -3.93
CA VAL A 610 10.83 -8.73 -5.12
C VAL A 610 9.33 -8.47 -4.89
N LYS A 611 8.60 -9.49 -4.42
CA LYS A 611 7.18 -9.35 -4.13
C LYS A 611 6.91 -8.32 -3.03
N GLU A 612 7.64 -8.38 -1.93
CA GLU A 612 7.45 -7.46 -0.81
C GLU A 612 7.82 -6.00 -1.18
N MET A 613 8.85 -5.80 -2.02
CA MET A 613 9.20 -4.47 -2.56
C MET A 613 8.10 -3.92 -3.49
N SER A 614 7.52 -4.78 -4.33
CA SER A 614 6.37 -4.42 -5.17
C SER A 614 5.16 -4.02 -4.32
N ASP A 615 4.91 -4.74 -3.23
CA ASP A 615 3.85 -4.42 -2.26
C ASP A 615 4.14 -3.10 -1.52
N CYS A 616 5.40 -2.79 -1.22
CA CYS A 616 5.81 -1.51 -0.62
C CYS A 616 5.81 -0.33 -1.60
N GLY A 617 5.57 -0.59 -2.88
CA GLY A 617 5.28 0.45 -3.85
C GLY A 617 6.32 0.71 -4.91
N MET A 618 7.32 -0.16 -5.00
CA MET A 618 8.37 -0.09 -6.01
C MET A 618 7.85 -0.64 -7.33
N THR A 619 8.16 0.05 -8.41
CA THR A 619 7.87 -0.41 -9.77
C THR A 619 8.81 -1.55 -10.15
N LEU A 620 8.37 -2.41 -11.07
CA LEU A 620 9.21 -3.50 -11.54
C LEU A 620 10.56 -3.01 -12.13
N PRO A 621 10.62 -1.93 -12.95
CA PRO A 621 11.89 -1.38 -13.41
C PRO A 621 12.83 -0.97 -12.27
N GLU A 622 12.30 -0.33 -11.21
CA GLU A 622 13.10 0.06 -10.02
C GLU A 622 13.65 -1.17 -9.29
N ILE A 623 12.80 -2.19 -9.08
CA ILE A 623 13.21 -3.44 -8.43
C ILE A 623 14.29 -4.13 -9.25
N ILE A 624 14.10 -4.26 -10.57
CA ILE A 624 15.09 -4.88 -11.46
C ILE A 624 16.42 -4.15 -11.35
N ARG A 625 16.42 -2.81 -11.38
CA ARG A 625 17.63 -2.00 -11.29
C ARG A 625 18.35 -2.19 -9.95
N LEU A 626 17.61 -2.22 -8.85
CA LEU A 626 18.17 -2.47 -7.51
C LEU A 626 18.76 -3.86 -7.39
N VAL A 627 18.06 -4.87 -7.90
CA VAL A 627 18.56 -6.24 -7.84
C VAL A 627 19.82 -6.41 -8.71
N ARG A 628 19.88 -5.76 -9.89
CA ARG A 628 21.10 -5.70 -10.72
C ARG A 628 22.23 -4.92 -10.06
N PHE A 629 21.93 -3.88 -9.29
CA PHE A 629 22.94 -3.16 -8.51
C PHE A 629 23.49 -4.03 -7.38
N VAL A 630 22.65 -4.86 -6.76
CA VAL A 630 23.05 -5.75 -5.66
C VAL A 630 23.79 -7.00 -6.17
N TYR A 631 23.48 -7.50 -7.38
CA TYR A 631 24.11 -8.69 -7.96
C TYR A 631 24.79 -8.36 -9.31
N ASN A 632 26.12 -8.54 -9.40
CA ASN A 632 26.90 -8.37 -10.64
C ASN A 632 26.38 -9.25 -11.80
N GLU A 633 26.71 -8.86 -13.05
CA GLU A 633 26.16 -9.46 -14.28
C GLU A 633 26.27 -10.99 -14.40
N GLU A 634 27.29 -11.61 -13.80
CA GLU A 634 27.48 -13.07 -13.83
C GLU A 634 26.44 -13.84 -12.98
N SER A 635 25.79 -13.18 -12.02
CA SER A 635 24.74 -13.75 -11.16
C SER A 635 23.34 -13.71 -11.81
N LEU A 636 23.20 -13.09 -13.00
CA LEU A 636 21.91 -12.89 -13.70
C LEU A 636 21.31 -14.13 -14.37
N SER A 637 21.96 -15.31 -14.30
CA SER A 637 21.34 -16.55 -14.80
C SER A 637 20.03 -16.89 -14.07
N ILE A 638 19.92 -16.49 -12.80
CA ILE A 638 18.71 -16.58 -11.98
C ILE A 638 17.62 -15.60 -12.47
N PHE A 639 18.02 -14.53 -13.17
CA PHE A 639 17.18 -13.40 -13.52
C PHE A 639 16.43 -13.56 -14.84
N LYS A 640 17.01 -14.26 -15.82
CA LYS A 640 16.32 -14.57 -17.09
C LYS A 640 15.06 -15.41 -16.88
N ASP A 641 15.08 -16.29 -15.90
CA ASP A 641 13.92 -17.08 -15.47
C ASP A 641 12.89 -16.20 -14.71
N LEU A 642 13.36 -15.21 -13.94
CA LEU A 642 12.53 -14.29 -13.15
C LEU A 642 11.79 -13.24 -14.01
N GLU A 643 12.44 -12.72 -15.05
CA GLU A 643 11.77 -11.90 -16.08
C GLU A 643 10.70 -12.75 -16.80
N GLY A 644 10.99 -14.03 -17.08
CA GLY A 644 10.02 -14.99 -17.62
C GLY A 644 8.85 -15.29 -16.67
N ASP A 645 9.11 -15.55 -15.38
CA ASP A 645 8.10 -15.87 -14.37
C ASP A 645 7.23 -14.64 -14.00
N ILE A 646 7.80 -13.44 -14.01
CA ILE A 646 7.07 -12.18 -13.78
C ILE A 646 6.20 -11.83 -15.00
N GLU A 647 6.66 -12.14 -16.21
CA GLU A 647 5.84 -12.03 -17.41
C GLU A 647 4.78 -13.14 -17.53
N GLU A 648 5.07 -14.37 -17.11
CA GLU A 648 4.07 -15.43 -16.98
C GLU A 648 3.06 -15.15 -15.88
N GLN A 649 3.43 -14.49 -14.78
CA GLN A 649 2.47 -14.01 -13.78
C GLN A 649 1.56 -12.89 -14.31
N LYS A 650 1.95 -12.12 -15.34
CA LYS A 650 1.00 -11.26 -16.08
C LYS A 650 -0.08 -12.08 -16.80
N GLY A 651 0.25 -13.30 -17.21
CA GLY A 651 -0.66 -14.28 -17.82
C GLY A 651 -1.52 -15.02 -16.79
N ALA A 652 -0.90 -15.60 -15.76
CA ALA A 652 -1.56 -16.50 -14.81
C ALA A 652 -2.42 -15.78 -13.76
N SER A 653 -2.00 -14.62 -13.25
CA SER A 653 -2.85 -13.80 -12.37
C SER A 653 -4.03 -13.15 -13.11
N GLY A 654 -3.95 -13.09 -14.44
CA GLY A 654 -5.02 -12.66 -15.32
C GLY A 654 -6.10 -13.72 -15.56
N GLU A 655 -5.77 -15.00 -15.45
CA GLU A 655 -6.72 -16.11 -15.62
C GLU A 655 -7.28 -16.66 -14.31
N GLU A 656 -6.58 -16.52 -13.16
CA GLU A 656 -7.05 -17.03 -11.87
C GLU A 656 -7.89 -16.02 -11.05
N ALA A 657 -7.96 -14.75 -11.47
CA ALA A 657 -8.82 -13.72 -10.89
C ALA A 657 -10.14 -13.48 -11.68
N LEU A 658 -10.24 -14.07 -12.89
CA LEU A 658 -11.42 -14.20 -13.75
C LEU A 658 -12.01 -15.59 -13.65
#